data_AF-A0A9E3Y610-F1
#
_entry.id   AF-A0A9E3Y610-F1
#
_cell.length_a   1.000
_cell.length_b   1.000
_cell.length_c   1.000
_cell.angle_alpha   90.00
_cell.angle_beta   90.00
_cell.angle_gamma   90.00
#
_symmetry.space_group_name_H-M   'P 1'
#
loop_
_entity.id
_entity.type
_entity.pdbx_description
1 polymer ?
#
loop_
_entity_poly.entity_id
_entity_poly.type
_entity_poly.pdbx_seq_one_letter_code
_entity_poly.pdbx_strand_id
1 'polypeptide(L)'
;AVLLSGDGAGIVDAAAARIIDGTELVRYSASLAADEVVAELGRGALLVVTDSNRDRGERWGSLRHTRGYTERIGEEALAENLTDNRLPRFEGAGSDSRTVAIQRGGVRADATSYGNPITFAGDGRPAMAIDGDPQTAWSTAAFSDARGERLVLTLEQPLTLDHINLFQLPEVRTTRAITRVRVDVGDGRPVEVDLGDASRLPPGQRVDLGRRTTTKVTITILADNLNEPLRYADAGPVGFTEVGLGDDGPTIDEVIRMPVDLVDAVARASDEASTAPLTYVLTRLRQDPTDRTREDEERTIVRQFRVPADRTFTLRGSARLSGRAADEVLDQVLGVYDADLQVASSIRLSGSRDGRASSALDGDPSTVWSSAFGRAEGEWITVTSSRPRTFDHLDLQVVADGVHSVPTRLVVRVDGKIVARPELPAITDGTEPGHVVSVPVDIPATTGKSIEVAVIDSRVLASIDWTSAQPIAHPFAIAELGVAGLRTARPEARFDDRCRDDLLTVDGESVPVRVVGSTADALAGRSLKVEACGADLRLSSGDHEIRTALGVTGGIDLDQLVLTSGDNQGDREAGSSEGRAPGDLRVVSSSPDHVKATLSGLTPGRPVWVILGQSFSDGWAATTGTGTDLGAPQLVDGFANGWMVVPEGTTLDVDLRFVPQRRVDVALGLSALGVVVCIVLAIRKPRMVEAEADGLPGLRLDSGGSPVGVPAAVTIGVISALAVCAVAPPAVGVAMGIAAAFGVCSQRGRTAVAFLPAGLISVTAAYGTALLIRYQIAPGVDWVLEMERLHPYALAGVLALGVDVVVDAVWRRGEIVPEPASRPPMEET
;
A
#
# COMPACT_ATOMS: atom_id res chain seq x y z
N ALA A 1 -24.10 -16.40 16.86
CA ALA A 1 -23.40 -15.56 15.89
C ALA A 1 -22.13 -15.02 16.53
N VAL A 2 -21.18 -14.55 15.72
CA VAL A 2 -20.04 -13.75 16.14
C VAL A 2 -20.33 -12.30 15.77
N LEU A 3 -20.26 -11.40 16.75
CA LEU A 3 -20.25 -9.96 16.51
C LEU A 3 -18.81 -9.53 16.35
N LEU A 4 -18.44 -9.14 15.12
CA LEU A 4 -17.08 -8.75 14.76
C LEU A 4 -17.00 -7.22 14.63
N SER A 5 -16.20 -6.58 15.48
CA SER A 5 -15.77 -5.20 15.25
C SER A 5 -14.47 -5.23 14.45
N GLY A 6 -14.58 -4.89 13.16
CA GLY A 6 -13.55 -5.13 12.16
C GLY A 6 -14.07 -5.02 10.74
N ASP A 7 -13.28 -5.49 9.79
CA ASP A 7 -13.63 -5.60 8.37
C ASP A 7 -13.35 -7.03 7.85
N GLY A 8 -13.38 -7.23 6.54
CA GLY A 8 -13.13 -8.56 5.96
C GLY A 8 -11.74 -9.13 6.27
N ALA A 9 -10.73 -8.29 6.53
CA ALA A 9 -9.44 -8.78 7.01
C ALA A 9 -9.52 -9.27 8.47
N GLY A 10 -10.40 -8.69 9.28
CA GLY A 10 -10.68 -9.13 10.64
C GLY A 10 -11.28 -10.53 10.71
N ILE A 11 -12.07 -10.93 9.71
CA ILE A 11 -12.54 -12.32 9.57
C ILE A 11 -11.34 -13.27 9.34
N VAL A 12 -10.42 -12.90 8.46
CA VAL A 12 -9.20 -13.68 8.18
C VAL A 12 -8.32 -13.77 9.43
N ASP A 13 -8.14 -12.66 10.14
CA ASP A 13 -7.35 -12.60 11.37
C ASP A 13 -7.97 -13.45 12.50
N ALA A 14 -9.30 -13.39 12.66
CA ALA A 14 -10.02 -14.23 13.61
C ALA A 14 -9.93 -15.73 13.27
N ALA A 15 -10.00 -16.10 11.98
CA ALA A 15 -9.83 -17.47 11.52
C ALA A 15 -8.38 -17.96 11.71
N ALA A 16 -7.39 -17.13 11.39
CA ALA A 16 -5.97 -17.42 11.65
C ALA A 16 -5.69 -17.62 13.14
N ALA A 17 -6.36 -16.83 13.98
CA ALA A 17 -6.35 -16.97 15.43
C ALA A 17 -7.20 -18.16 15.93
N ARG A 18 -7.88 -18.92 15.07
CA ARG A 18 -8.78 -20.03 15.43
C ARG A 18 -9.91 -19.61 16.40
N ILE A 19 -10.40 -18.39 16.24
CA ILE A 19 -11.58 -17.88 16.98
C ILE A 19 -12.87 -18.27 16.26
N ILE A 20 -12.79 -18.38 14.92
CA ILE A 20 -13.85 -18.88 14.05
C ILE A 20 -13.28 -19.95 13.14
N ASP A 21 -14.12 -20.89 12.71
CA ASP A 21 -13.74 -21.98 11.80
C ASP A 21 -14.54 -21.97 10.49
N GLY A 22 -15.47 -21.01 10.36
CA GLY A 22 -16.32 -20.83 9.18
C GLY A 22 -17.70 -21.48 9.31
N THR A 23 -18.00 -22.11 10.45
CA THR A 23 -19.36 -22.59 10.76
C THR A 23 -20.22 -21.52 11.44
N GLU A 24 -19.60 -20.47 11.97
CA GLU A 24 -20.28 -19.38 12.64
C GLU A 24 -20.80 -18.33 11.66
N LEU A 25 -22.03 -17.85 11.90
CA LEU A 25 -22.50 -16.61 11.28
C LEU A 25 -21.74 -15.42 11.88
N VAL A 26 -21.14 -14.59 11.03
CA VAL A 26 -20.49 -13.33 11.40
C VAL A 26 -21.38 -12.14 11.05
N ARG A 27 -21.58 -11.24 12.00
CA ARG A 27 -22.21 -9.92 11.80
C ARG A 27 -21.24 -8.83 12.22
N TYR A 28 -21.13 -7.76 11.44
CA TYR A 28 -20.26 -6.63 11.79
C TYR A 28 -20.94 -5.71 12.78
N SER A 29 -20.25 -5.33 13.86
CA SER A 29 -20.78 -4.36 14.84
C SER A 29 -21.08 -3.01 14.18
N ALA A 30 -20.28 -2.59 13.21
CA ALA A 30 -20.43 -1.35 12.46
C ALA A 30 -21.74 -1.26 11.64
N SER A 31 -22.40 -2.40 11.42
CA SER A 31 -23.70 -2.48 10.73
C SER A 31 -24.89 -2.63 11.69
N LEU A 32 -24.65 -2.58 13.01
CA LEU A 32 -25.67 -2.80 14.04
C LEU A 32 -25.86 -1.56 14.90
N ALA A 33 -27.11 -1.30 15.27
CA ALA A 33 -27.41 -0.39 16.36
C ALA A 33 -27.08 -1.02 17.73
N ALA A 34 -26.94 -0.18 18.76
CA ALA A 34 -26.55 -0.65 20.10
C ALA A 34 -27.58 -1.63 20.71
N ASP A 35 -28.87 -1.43 20.46
CA ASP A 35 -29.93 -2.33 20.89
C ASP A 35 -29.92 -3.67 20.14
N GLU A 36 -29.53 -3.68 18.85
CA GLU A 36 -29.32 -4.91 18.10
C GLU A 36 -28.12 -5.72 18.62
N VAL A 37 -27.03 -5.05 19.00
CA VAL A 37 -25.88 -5.69 19.68
C VAL A 37 -26.35 -6.36 20.97
N VAL A 38 -27.11 -5.64 21.81
CA VAL A 38 -27.66 -6.20 23.06
C VAL A 38 -28.60 -7.38 22.78
N ALA A 39 -29.40 -7.32 21.72
CA ALA A 39 -30.29 -8.41 21.33
C ALA A 39 -29.51 -9.68 20.90
N GLU A 40 -28.40 -9.53 20.18
CA GLU A 40 -27.53 -10.64 19.80
C GLU A 40 -26.77 -11.21 21.01
N LEU A 41 -26.35 -10.37 21.95
CA LEU A 41 -25.79 -10.81 23.23
C LEU A 41 -26.78 -11.66 24.02
N GLY A 42 -28.05 -11.25 24.08
CA GLY A 42 -29.13 -12.04 24.69
C GLY A 42 -29.35 -13.40 24.01
N ARG A 43 -28.83 -13.60 22.78
CA ARG A 43 -28.86 -14.88 22.05
C ARG A 43 -27.55 -15.68 22.18
N GLY A 44 -26.62 -15.23 23.02
CA GLY A 44 -25.33 -15.87 23.26
C GLY A 44 -24.30 -15.60 22.17
N ALA A 45 -24.31 -14.41 21.56
CA ALA A 45 -23.29 -14.03 20.60
C ALA A 45 -21.90 -13.91 21.24
N LEU A 46 -20.87 -14.31 20.49
CA LEU A 46 -19.47 -14.11 20.86
C LEU A 46 -19.00 -12.76 20.34
N LEU A 47 -18.18 -12.06 21.12
CA LEU A 47 -17.64 -10.74 20.76
C LEU A 47 -16.20 -10.87 20.29
N VAL A 48 -15.89 -10.31 19.12
CA VAL A 48 -14.54 -10.26 18.58
C VAL A 48 -14.23 -8.84 18.13
N VAL A 49 -13.17 -8.24 18.66
CA VAL A 49 -12.68 -6.92 18.25
C VAL A 49 -11.32 -7.11 17.59
N THR A 50 -11.17 -6.53 16.40
CA THR A 50 -9.94 -6.62 15.60
C THR A 50 -9.44 -5.22 15.26
N ASP A 51 -8.16 -5.09 14.96
CA ASP A 51 -7.55 -3.84 14.51
C ASP A 51 -7.54 -3.70 12.97
N SER A 52 -8.46 -4.39 12.29
CA SER A 52 -8.43 -4.58 10.84
C SER A 52 -9.12 -3.45 10.06
N ASN A 53 -10.23 -2.89 10.58
CA ASN A 53 -11.01 -1.82 9.95
C ASN A 53 -10.34 -0.45 10.10
N ARG A 54 -9.15 -0.30 9.53
CA ARG A 54 -8.33 0.91 9.63
C ARG A 54 -8.89 2.06 8.79
N ASP A 55 -8.88 3.26 9.35
CA ASP A 55 -9.00 4.48 8.56
C ASP A 55 -7.70 4.69 7.81
N ARG A 56 -7.75 4.67 6.48
CA ARG A 56 -6.57 4.73 5.60
C ARG A 56 -6.99 4.96 4.16
N GLY A 57 -6.07 5.49 3.36
CA GLY A 57 -6.21 5.54 1.92
C GLY A 57 -6.24 4.17 1.24
N GLU A 58 -6.93 4.08 0.10
CA GLU A 58 -7.04 2.87 -0.74
C GLU A 58 -6.83 3.19 -2.22
N ARG A 59 -6.00 2.39 -2.90
CA ARG A 59 -5.67 2.50 -4.32
C ARG A 59 -6.04 1.22 -5.04
N TRP A 60 -6.59 1.33 -6.26
CA TRP A 60 -7.08 0.18 -7.04
C TRP A 60 -6.26 -0.11 -8.31
N GLY A 61 -5.08 0.50 -8.44
CA GLY A 61 -4.22 0.36 -9.62
C GLY A 61 -3.24 -0.81 -9.61
N SER A 62 -3.08 -1.51 -8.47
CA SER A 62 -2.11 -2.61 -8.28
C SER A 62 -2.72 -3.78 -7.51
N LEU A 63 -2.02 -4.92 -7.46
CA LEU A 63 -2.41 -6.10 -6.66
C LEU A 63 -1.81 -6.11 -5.25
N ARG A 64 -0.77 -5.31 -5.00
CA ARG A 64 -0.06 -5.20 -3.72
C ARG A 64 0.13 -3.74 -3.35
N HIS A 65 0.30 -3.48 -2.06
CA HIS A 65 0.56 -2.13 -1.53
C HIS A 65 -0.55 -1.13 -1.89
N THR A 66 -1.79 -1.61 -1.84
CA THR A 66 -3.02 -0.85 -2.18
C THR A 66 -3.64 -0.13 -0.98
N ARG A 67 -3.07 -0.29 0.21
CA ARG A 67 -3.57 0.27 1.48
C ARG A 67 -2.53 1.20 2.08
N GLY A 68 -2.97 2.40 2.46
CA GLY A 68 -2.16 3.42 3.12
C GLY A 68 -1.85 3.13 4.58
N TYR A 69 -1.09 4.02 5.22
CA TYR A 69 -0.90 3.98 6.68
C TYR A 69 -2.22 4.22 7.42
N THR A 70 -2.25 3.87 8.71
CA THR A 70 -3.42 4.11 9.56
C THR A 70 -3.50 5.57 9.98
N GLU A 71 -4.56 6.26 9.56
CA GLU A 71 -4.75 7.69 9.73
C GLU A 71 -5.38 8.03 11.08
N ARG A 72 -5.20 9.29 11.53
CA ARG A 72 -5.88 9.82 12.72
C ARG A 72 -7.34 10.13 12.39
N ILE A 73 -8.14 10.26 13.45
CA ILE A 73 -9.53 10.75 13.32
C ILE A 73 -9.54 12.13 12.69
N GLY A 74 -10.28 12.28 11.58
CA GLY A 74 -10.45 13.57 10.89
C GLY A 74 -9.17 14.09 10.24
N GLU A 75 -8.23 13.20 9.91
CA GLU A 75 -7.06 13.57 9.13
C GLU A 75 -7.45 14.03 7.72
N GLU A 76 -6.92 15.18 7.29
CA GLU A 76 -7.13 15.74 5.95
C GLU A 76 -5.80 15.78 5.21
N ALA A 77 -5.78 15.31 3.97
CA ALA A 77 -4.58 15.36 3.14
C ALA A 77 -4.18 16.81 2.84
N LEU A 78 -2.89 17.13 2.97
CA LEU A 78 -2.37 18.48 2.66
C LEU A 78 -2.34 18.79 1.15
N ALA A 79 -2.52 17.77 0.32
CA ALA A 79 -2.63 17.85 -1.13
C ALA A 79 -3.68 16.84 -1.60
N GLU A 80 -4.40 17.21 -2.67
CA GLU A 80 -5.38 16.32 -3.27
C GLU A 80 -4.68 15.12 -3.93
N ASN A 81 -5.11 13.92 -3.59
CA ASN A 81 -4.61 12.68 -4.16
C ASN A 81 -5.73 11.95 -4.90
N LEU A 82 -5.83 12.19 -6.20
CA LEU A 82 -6.86 11.58 -7.06
C LEU A 82 -6.79 10.04 -7.14
N THR A 83 -5.68 9.44 -6.70
CA THR A 83 -5.52 7.99 -6.68
C THR A 83 -6.05 7.35 -5.39
N ASP A 84 -6.24 8.12 -4.31
CA ASP A 84 -6.88 7.63 -3.08
C ASP A 84 -8.41 7.57 -3.27
N ASN A 85 -8.91 6.36 -3.49
CA ASN A 85 -10.30 6.08 -3.83
C ASN A 85 -10.90 5.12 -2.79
N ARG A 86 -11.19 5.65 -1.60
CA ARG A 86 -11.70 4.84 -0.49
C ARG A 86 -13.11 4.33 -0.76
N LEU A 87 -13.37 3.06 -0.44
CA LEU A 87 -14.73 2.51 -0.49
C LEU A 87 -15.38 2.62 0.90
N PRO A 88 -16.55 3.27 1.04
CA PRO A 88 -17.27 3.30 2.31
C PRO A 88 -17.78 1.89 2.63
N ARG A 89 -17.09 1.18 3.53
CA ARG A 89 -17.42 -0.21 3.92
C ARG A 89 -18.73 -0.31 4.70
N PHE A 90 -18.98 0.65 5.58
CA PHE A 90 -20.13 0.70 6.47
C PHE A 90 -20.73 2.10 6.40
N GLU A 91 -21.80 2.25 5.63
CA GLU A 91 -22.47 3.55 5.48
C GLU A 91 -22.99 4.05 6.83
N GLY A 92 -22.73 5.33 7.15
CA GLY A 92 -23.17 5.96 8.39
C GLY A 92 -22.37 5.61 9.65
N ALA A 93 -21.44 4.64 9.59
CA ALA A 93 -20.60 4.29 10.73
C ALA A 93 -19.51 5.35 10.99
N GLY A 94 -19.41 5.80 12.25
CA GLY A 94 -18.43 6.79 12.69
C GLY A 94 -17.03 6.22 12.94
N SER A 95 -16.09 7.08 13.36
CA SER A 95 -14.70 6.72 13.66
C SER A 95 -14.56 5.71 14.81
N ASP A 96 -15.57 5.55 15.67
CA ASP A 96 -15.57 4.57 16.76
C ASP A 96 -15.65 3.12 16.27
N SER A 97 -16.13 2.89 15.04
CA SER A 97 -16.10 1.58 14.37
C SER A 97 -14.77 1.29 13.68
N ARG A 98 -13.84 2.25 13.66
CA ARG A 98 -12.58 2.19 12.91
C ARG A 98 -11.36 2.07 13.84
N THR A 99 -10.33 1.43 13.33
CA THR A 99 -8.98 1.49 13.88
C THR A 99 -8.30 2.76 13.37
N VAL A 100 -7.74 3.57 14.26
CA VAL A 100 -7.15 4.89 13.92
C VAL A 100 -5.84 5.09 14.66
N ALA A 101 -4.97 5.95 14.13
CA ALA A 101 -3.77 6.37 14.83
C ALA A 101 -4.08 7.48 15.85
N ILE A 102 -3.32 7.48 16.93
CA ILE A 102 -3.23 8.55 17.92
C ILE A 102 -1.76 8.91 18.02
N GLN A 103 -1.41 10.18 17.76
CA GLN A 103 -0.05 10.68 17.93
C GLN A 103 0.01 11.41 19.27
N ARG A 104 0.81 10.88 20.20
CA ARG A 104 1.09 11.46 21.51
C ARG A 104 2.48 12.10 21.51
N GLY A 105 2.80 12.85 22.56
CA GLY A 105 4.11 13.49 22.74
C GLY A 105 4.12 14.99 22.45
N GLY A 106 2.95 15.61 22.21
CA GLY A 106 2.82 17.06 22.08
C GLY A 106 3.12 17.60 20.68
N VAL A 107 3.29 16.71 19.70
CA VAL A 107 3.52 17.04 18.29
C VAL A 107 2.73 16.09 17.38
N ARG A 108 2.21 16.62 16.27
CA ARG A 108 1.54 15.88 15.20
C ARG A 108 2.26 16.13 13.89
N ALA A 109 2.44 15.09 13.09
CA ALA A 109 3.05 15.18 11.75
C ALA A 109 2.01 14.97 10.66
N ASP A 110 2.08 15.79 9.61
CA ASP A 110 1.28 15.72 8.39
C ASP A 110 2.21 15.93 7.18
N ALA A 111 1.91 15.34 6.03
CA ALA A 111 2.66 15.61 4.81
C ALA A 111 1.76 15.73 3.58
N THR A 112 2.29 16.37 2.53
CA THR A 112 1.63 16.42 1.22
C THR A 112 1.53 15.06 0.57
N SER A 113 2.52 14.20 0.77
CA SER A 113 2.52 12.82 0.30
C SER A 113 3.53 11.95 1.07
N TYR A 114 3.49 10.66 0.78
CA TYR A 114 4.42 9.65 1.28
C TYR A 114 4.55 8.53 0.23
N GLY A 115 5.68 7.83 0.24
CA GLY A 115 5.98 6.76 -0.70
C GLY A 115 6.10 7.27 -2.15
N ASN A 116 5.20 6.77 -3.01
CA ASN A 116 5.19 7.06 -4.44
C ASN A 116 3.74 7.23 -4.97
N PRO A 117 3.55 7.73 -6.20
CA PRO A 117 2.21 7.90 -6.80
C PRO A 117 1.47 6.60 -7.16
N ILE A 118 2.16 5.46 -7.27
CA ILE A 118 1.61 4.21 -7.82
C ILE A 118 1.07 3.31 -6.70
N THR A 119 1.84 3.15 -5.63
CA THR A 119 1.57 2.25 -4.48
C THR A 119 1.73 3.00 -3.17
N PHE A 120 1.05 2.55 -2.13
CA PHE A 120 1.25 3.10 -0.79
C PHE A 120 2.48 2.51 -0.11
N ALA A 121 3.19 3.34 0.66
CA ALA A 121 4.32 2.96 1.50
C ALA A 121 4.12 3.46 2.94
N GLY A 122 3.26 2.78 3.71
CA GLY A 122 2.89 3.20 5.07
C GLY A 122 4.05 3.19 6.10
N ASP A 123 5.12 2.47 5.80
CA ASP A 123 6.45 2.50 6.44
C ASP A 123 7.21 3.82 6.21
N GLY A 124 6.78 4.65 5.25
CA GLY A 124 7.33 5.97 4.95
C GLY A 124 6.48 7.15 5.44
N ARG A 125 5.55 6.92 6.37
CA ARG A 125 4.55 7.93 6.80
C ARG A 125 5.15 9.10 7.59
N PRO A 126 4.46 10.25 7.69
CA PRO A 126 5.02 11.48 8.27
C PRO A 126 5.47 11.38 9.74
N ALA A 127 4.82 10.52 10.53
CA ALA A 127 5.16 10.32 11.95
C ALA A 127 6.61 9.86 12.15
N MET A 128 7.14 9.11 11.17
CA MET A 128 8.47 8.52 11.18
C MET A 128 9.61 9.52 11.00
N ALA A 129 9.31 10.82 10.87
CA ALA A 129 10.33 11.87 10.82
C ALA A 129 10.61 12.51 12.18
N ILE A 130 9.88 12.14 13.23
CA ILE A 130 9.98 12.77 14.55
C ILE A 130 9.62 11.77 15.67
N ASP A 131 9.75 10.47 15.42
CA ASP A 131 9.49 9.42 16.41
C ASP A 131 10.74 9.11 17.28
N GLY A 132 11.89 9.71 16.95
CA GLY A 132 13.15 9.51 17.65
C GLY A 132 13.85 8.19 17.28
N ASP A 133 13.40 7.46 16.26
CA ASP A 133 14.02 6.22 15.79
C ASP A 133 14.83 6.48 14.51
N PRO A 134 16.18 6.44 14.55
CA PRO A 134 17.02 6.69 13.37
C PRO A 134 16.93 5.60 12.29
N GLN A 135 16.14 4.54 12.52
CA GLN A 135 15.91 3.47 11.55
C GLN A 135 14.61 3.64 10.77
N THR A 136 13.72 4.55 11.20
CA THR A 136 12.50 4.91 10.47
C THR A 136 12.74 6.20 9.68
N ALA A 137 11.80 6.55 8.79
CA ALA A 137 11.84 7.84 8.13
C ALA A 137 10.51 8.17 7.48
N TRP A 138 10.14 9.44 7.45
CA TRP A 138 9.24 9.92 6.41
C TRP A 138 9.97 9.83 5.06
N SER A 139 9.32 9.26 4.06
CA SER A 139 9.87 9.18 2.72
C SER A 139 8.79 9.45 1.69
N THR A 140 9.14 10.19 0.65
CA THR A 140 8.21 10.64 -0.37
C THR A 140 8.87 10.80 -1.73
N ALA A 141 8.05 11.07 -2.74
CA ALA A 141 8.42 11.39 -4.11
C ALA A 141 9.30 10.35 -4.80
N ALA A 142 9.25 9.09 -4.38
CA ALA A 142 9.77 8.02 -5.23
C ALA A 142 8.97 8.02 -6.53
N PHE A 143 9.68 7.95 -7.65
CA PHE A 143 9.11 8.04 -9.00
C PHE A 143 8.44 9.38 -9.37
N SER A 144 8.64 10.44 -8.59
CA SER A 144 8.05 11.76 -8.87
C SER A 144 8.96 12.95 -8.51
N ASP A 145 8.54 14.14 -8.92
CA ASP A 145 9.15 15.39 -8.49
C ASP A 145 8.94 15.59 -6.99
N ALA A 146 9.99 15.96 -6.27
CA ALA A 146 9.92 16.21 -4.83
C ALA A 146 9.70 17.69 -4.49
N ARG A 147 9.82 18.60 -5.47
CA ARG A 147 9.71 20.04 -5.23
C ARG A 147 8.29 20.39 -4.83
N GLY A 148 8.15 21.13 -3.74
CA GLY A 148 6.86 21.51 -3.18
C GLY A 148 6.27 20.47 -2.22
N GLU A 149 6.89 19.31 -2.05
CA GLU A 149 6.53 18.38 -0.97
C GLU A 149 6.81 19.03 0.38
N ARG A 150 5.88 18.85 1.33
CA ARG A 150 5.91 19.48 2.64
C ARG A 150 5.73 18.44 3.74
N LEU A 151 6.54 18.54 4.78
CA LEU A 151 6.32 17.97 6.10
C LEU A 151 5.87 19.09 7.04
N VAL A 152 4.75 18.91 7.72
CA VAL A 152 4.16 19.87 8.65
C VAL A 152 4.09 19.24 10.02
N LEU A 153 4.77 19.87 10.98
CA LEU A 153 4.76 19.50 12.38
C LEU A 153 3.90 20.53 13.14
N THR A 154 2.81 20.07 13.76
CA THR A 154 1.92 20.90 14.58
C THR A 154 2.10 20.54 16.04
N LEU A 155 2.38 21.53 16.88
CA LEU A 155 2.68 21.36 18.30
C LEU A 155 1.44 21.69 19.13
N GLU A 156 1.15 20.88 20.14
CA GLU A 156 0.04 21.10 21.06
C GLU A 156 0.27 22.33 21.95
N GLN A 157 1.54 22.61 22.28
CA GLN A 157 1.96 23.76 23.08
C GLN A 157 3.01 24.59 22.31
N PRO A 158 3.05 25.92 22.49
CA PRO A 158 4.08 26.75 21.88
C PRO A 158 5.49 26.33 22.33
N LEU A 159 6.36 25.97 21.39
CA LEU A 159 7.76 25.65 21.63
C LEU A 159 8.64 26.87 21.30
N THR A 160 9.57 27.18 22.19
CA THR A 160 10.62 28.17 21.92
C THR A 160 11.90 27.45 21.52
N LEU A 161 12.35 27.67 20.30
CA LEU A 161 13.53 27.07 19.71
C LEU A 161 14.35 28.13 18.97
N ASP A 162 15.64 27.89 18.81
CA ASP A 162 16.54 28.73 18.00
C ASP A 162 17.07 28.00 16.76
N HIS A 163 16.92 26.68 16.70
CA HIS A 163 17.35 25.84 15.60
C HIS A 163 16.49 24.57 15.48
N ILE A 164 16.60 23.89 14.33
CA ILE A 164 16.18 22.50 14.14
C ILE A 164 17.33 21.67 13.58
N ASN A 165 17.28 20.35 13.73
CA ASN A 165 18.22 19.42 13.09
C ASN A 165 17.49 18.60 12.04
N LEU A 166 18.01 18.56 10.82
CA LEU A 166 17.42 17.81 9.71
C LEU A 166 18.32 16.63 9.34
N PHE A 167 17.91 15.43 9.71
CA PHE A 167 18.55 14.18 9.31
C PHE A 167 17.75 13.54 8.18
N GLN A 168 18.29 13.63 6.96
CA GLN A 168 17.74 13.05 5.75
C GLN A 168 17.93 11.54 5.67
N LEU A 169 17.21 10.91 4.75
CA LEU A 169 17.48 9.54 4.33
C LEU A 169 18.98 9.33 4.00
N PRO A 170 19.66 8.36 4.63
CA PRO A 170 21.06 8.10 4.41
C PRO A 170 21.30 7.49 3.02
N GLU A 171 22.55 7.58 2.53
CA GLU A 171 22.92 7.12 1.19
C GLU A 171 22.66 5.62 0.96
N VAL A 172 22.79 4.82 2.02
CA VAL A 172 22.47 3.39 1.99
C VAL A 172 21.00 3.11 1.64
N ARG A 173 20.09 4.06 1.91
CA ARG A 173 18.66 3.95 1.59
C ARG A 173 18.30 4.54 0.23
N THR A 174 18.98 5.61 -0.20
CA THR A 174 18.68 6.29 -1.46
C THR A 174 19.87 7.15 -1.87
N THR A 175 20.18 7.18 -3.17
CA THR A 175 21.21 8.09 -3.71
C THR A 175 20.67 9.50 -3.98
N ARG A 176 19.33 9.65 -4.04
CA ARG A 176 18.66 10.95 -4.19
C ARG A 176 18.69 11.71 -2.86
N ALA A 177 19.14 12.95 -2.88
CA ALA A 177 19.29 13.79 -1.70
C ALA A 177 18.58 15.14 -1.89
N ILE A 178 17.93 15.64 -0.84
CA ILE A 178 17.40 17.00 -0.80
C ILE A 178 18.60 17.93 -0.68
N THR A 179 18.68 18.93 -1.56
CA THR A 179 19.80 19.88 -1.62
C THR A 179 19.40 21.25 -1.08
N ARG A 180 18.10 21.56 -1.05
CA ARG A 180 17.58 22.82 -0.51
C ARG A 180 16.20 22.66 0.08
N VAL A 181 15.98 23.26 1.25
CA VAL A 181 14.68 23.31 1.92
C VAL A 181 14.31 24.72 2.35
N ARG A 182 13.01 24.94 2.56
CA ARG A 182 12.46 26.11 3.26
C ARG A 182 11.83 25.65 4.57
N VAL A 183 12.23 26.26 5.67
CA VAL A 183 11.65 26.06 7.00
C VAL A 183 10.82 27.28 7.35
N ASP A 184 9.52 27.10 7.59
CA ASP A 184 8.60 28.15 8.02
C ASP A 184 8.00 27.81 9.38
N VAL A 185 8.14 28.74 10.34
CA VAL A 185 7.60 28.61 11.69
C VAL A 185 6.32 29.43 11.91
N GLY A 186 5.71 29.95 10.84
CA GLY A 186 4.44 30.68 10.87
C GLY A 186 4.55 32.15 11.31
N ASP A 187 5.77 32.71 11.36
CA ASP A 187 6.03 34.10 11.78
C ASP A 187 6.27 35.06 10.60
N GLY A 188 6.09 34.58 9.37
CA GLY A 188 6.31 35.34 8.14
C GLY A 188 7.79 35.50 7.74
N ARG A 189 8.72 34.82 8.42
CA ARG A 189 10.16 34.88 8.15
C ARG A 189 10.74 33.48 7.89
N PRO A 190 10.37 32.83 6.78
CA PRO A 190 10.89 31.51 6.45
C PRO A 190 12.41 31.55 6.24
N VAL A 191 13.08 30.47 6.61
CA VAL A 191 14.52 30.28 6.42
C VAL A 191 14.73 29.28 5.28
N GLU A 192 15.43 29.69 4.24
CA GLU A 192 15.90 28.77 3.18
C GLU A 192 17.34 28.37 3.46
N VAL A 193 17.62 27.08 3.33
CA VAL A 193 18.94 26.52 3.66
C VAL A 193 19.32 25.44 2.65
N ASP A 194 20.59 25.45 2.26
CA ASP A 194 21.20 24.38 1.47
C ASP A 194 21.58 23.22 2.40
N LEU A 195 21.24 21.99 2.03
CA LEU A 195 21.58 20.79 2.77
C LEU A 195 22.81 20.12 2.14
N GLY A 196 23.83 19.87 2.95
CA GLY A 196 25.05 19.17 2.57
C GLY A 196 25.19 17.80 3.23
N ASP A 197 26.37 17.20 3.17
CA ASP A 197 26.63 15.83 3.64
C ASP A 197 26.28 15.62 5.13
N ALA A 198 26.43 16.65 5.96
CA ALA A 198 26.07 16.61 7.38
C ALA A 198 24.59 16.28 7.61
N SER A 199 23.72 16.59 6.65
CA SER A 199 22.30 16.25 6.72
C SER A 199 22.03 14.76 6.50
N ARG A 200 23.00 13.97 6.04
CA ARG A 200 22.85 12.52 5.79
C ARG A 200 23.54 11.66 6.86
N LEU A 201 24.03 12.27 7.93
CA LEU A 201 24.67 11.61 9.07
C LEU A 201 23.97 12.05 10.37
N PRO A 202 23.78 11.17 11.36
CA PRO A 202 23.28 11.58 12.67
C PRO A 202 24.20 12.62 13.33
N PRO A 203 23.67 13.64 14.04
CA PRO A 203 22.25 13.90 14.32
C PRO A 203 21.50 14.68 13.22
N GLY A 204 22.11 14.89 12.05
CA GLY A 204 21.58 15.71 10.96
C GLY A 204 22.22 17.10 10.89
N GLN A 205 21.80 17.90 9.90
CA GLN A 205 22.29 19.25 9.72
C GLN A 205 21.49 20.24 10.57
N ARG A 206 22.19 20.98 11.42
CA ARG A 206 21.62 22.10 12.18
C ARG A 206 21.20 23.25 11.24
N VAL A 207 19.97 23.73 11.40
CA VAL A 207 19.40 24.89 10.70
C VAL A 207 19.04 25.94 11.74
N ASP A 208 19.79 27.03 11.78
CA ASP A 208 19.53 28.13 12.70
C ASP A 208 18.33 28.97 12.24
N LEU A 209 17.33 29.10 13.10
CA LEU A 209 16.11 29.89 12.88
C LEU A 209 16.19 31.27 13.58
N GLY A 210 17.16 31.41 14.49
CA GLY A 210 17.15 32.41 15.55
C GLY A 210 16.04 32.11 16.56
N ARG A 211 16.08 32.72 17.75
CA ARG A 211 15.06 32.45 18.77
C ARG A 211 13.65 32.79 18.24
N ARG A 212 12.77 31.79 18.21
CA ARG A 212 11.37 31.84 17.74
C ARG A 212 10.49 31.07 18.73
N THR A 213 9.23 31.47 18.84
CA THR A 213 8.20 30.69 19.54
C THR A 213 7.12 30.34 18.53
N THR A 214 6.78 29.06 18.41
CA THR A 214 5.82 28.60 17.40
C THR A 214 5.03 27.39 17.88
N THR A 215 3.87 27.17 17.28
CA THR A 215 3.09 25.92 17.37
C THR A 215 3.12 25.14 16.05
N LYS A 216 3.87 25.58 15.04
CA LYS A 216 3.90 24.96 13.72
C LYS A 216 5.26 25.11 13.06
N VAL A 217 5.80 24.01 12.54
CA VAL A 217 7.00 24.00 11.70
C VAL A 217 6.64 23.34 10.37
N THR A 218 6.86 24.04 9.26
CA THR A 218 6.65 23.52 7.90
C THR A 218 7.98 23.44 7.18
N ILE A 219 8.37 22.25 6.75
CA ILE A 219 9.57 22.00 5.96
C ILE A 219 9.15 21.70 4.53
N THR A 220 9.54 22.55 3.58
CA THR A 220 9.23 22.40 2.16
C THR A 220 10.50 22.03 1.40
N ILE A 221 10.43 20.98 0.58
CA ILE A 221 11.51 20.59 -0.33
C ILE A 221 11.54 21.57 -1.51
N LEU A 222 12.67 22.26 -1.71
CA LEU A 222 12.84 23.23 -2.80
C LEU A 222 13.67 22.67 -3.96
N ALA A 223 14.62 21.77 -3.68
CA ALA A 223 15.46 21.14 -4.68
C ALA A 223 16.04 19.81 -4.18
N ASP A 224 16.38 18.94 -5.14
CA ASP A 224 17.15 17.71 -4.94
C ASP A 224 18.35 17.66 -5.90
N ASN A 225 19.12 16.57 -5.87
CA ASN A 225 20.31 16.38 -6.71
C ASN A 225 20.03 15.80 -8.11
N LEU A 226 18.77 15.66 -8.54
CA LEU A 226 18.44 15.12 -9.88
C LEU A 226 18.44 16.16 -11.01
N ASN A 227 18.52 17.45 -10.69
CA ASN A 227 18.60 18.55 -11.68
C ASN A 227 17.45 18.57 -12.71
N GLU A 228 16.21 18.33 -12.26
CA GLU A 228 14.98 18.40 -13.08
C GLU A 228 15.01 17.46 -14.31
N PRO A 229 15.10 16.14 -14.09
CA PRO A 229 15.11 15.19 -15.20
C PRO A 229 13.79 15.25 -15.96
N LEU A 230 13.81 14.90 -17.24
CA LEU A 230 12.58 14.77 -18.04
C LEU A 230 11.65 13.67 -17.53
N ARG A 231 12.18 12.70 -16.77
CA ARG A 231 11.46 11.56 -16.18
C ARG A 231 11.98 11.27 -14.78
N TYR A 232 11.07 10.86 -13.90
CA TYR A 232 11.39 10.42 -12.54
C TYR A 232 11.25 8.91 -12.36
N ALA A 233 10.99 8.12 -13.40
CA ALA A 233 10.66 6.68 -13.29
C ALA A 233 11.68 5.81 -12.51
N ASP A 234 12.95 6.22 -12.44
CA ASP A 234 13.99 5.52 -11.67
C ASP A 234 14.44 6.30 -10.41
N ALA A 235 13.75 7.39 -10.08
CA ALA A 235 14.09 8.25 -8.96
C ALA A 235 13.72 7.59 -7.64
N GLY A 236 14.73 7.38 -6.78
CA GLY A 236 14.51 6.97 -5.40
C GLY A 236 13.74 8.02 -4.58
N PRO A 237 13.29 7.66 -3.36
CA PRO A 237 12.61 8.59 -2.48
C PRO A 237 13.57 9.63 -1.91
N VAL A 238 12.99 10.71 -1.40
CA VAL A 238 13.63 11.69 -0.49
C VAL A 238 12.82 11.81 0.79
N GLY A 239 13.41 12.37 1.84
CA GLY A 239 12.69 12.60 3.10
C GLY A 239 13.63 12.72 4.29
N PHE A 240 13.07 12.64 5.49
CA PHE A 240 13.78 12.80 6.76
C PHE A 240 13.63 11.56 7.62
N THR A 241 14.78 11.03 8.05
CA THR A 241 14.87 10.04 9.12
C THR A 241 14.52 10.67 10.46
N GLU A 242 15.00 11.89 10.75
CA GLU A 242 14.65 12.58 11.99
C GLU A 242 14.66 14.10 11.80
N VAL A 243 13.74 14.78 12.47
CA VAL A 243 13.60 16.24 12.55
C VAL A 243 13.62 16.63 14.02
N GLY A 244 14.81 17.00 14.51
CA GLY A 244 15.00 17.46 15.88
C GLY A 244 14.51 18.90 16.07
N LEU A 245 13.53 19.11 16.94
CA LEU A 245 13.01 20.44 17.28
C LEU A 245 13.79 21.08 18.44
N GLY A 246 15.02 21.50 18.16
CA GLY A 246 16.00 21.92 19.18
C GLY A 246 16.73 20.71 19.77
N ASP A 247 17.30 20.87 20.96
CA ASP A 247 18.08 19.80 21.63
C ASP A 247 17.17 18.76 22.32
N ASP A 248 16.06 19.21 22.92
CA ASP A 248 15.12 18.37 23.70
C ASP A 248 13.67 18.59 23.23
N GLY A 249 13.48 18.65 21.91
CA GLY A 249 12.17 18.83 21.29
C GLY A 249 11.21 17.65 21.55
N PRO A 250 9.88 17.86 21.39
CA PRO A 250 8.92 16.77 21.49
C PRO A 250 9.09 15.77 20.34
N THR A 251 8.90 14.48 20.64
CA THR A 251 8.83 13.38 19.67
C THR A 251 7.42 12.78 19.64
N ILE A 252 7.11 12.04 18.57
CA ILE A 252 5.84 11.32 18.42
C ILE A 252 5.94 9.93 19.04
N ASP A 253 4.97 9.60 19.88
CA ASP A 253 4.61 8.23 20.21
C ASP A 253 3.27 7.89 19.55
N GLU A 254 3.32 7.09 18.47
CA GLU A 254 2.14 6.72 17.71
C GLU A 254 1.52 5.42 18.24
N VAL A 255 0.26 5.50 18.66
CA VAL A 255 -0.53 4.39 19.19
C VAL A 255 -1.72 4.13 18.29
N ILE A 256 -1.97 2.87 17.95
CA ILE A 256 -3.12 2.50 17.14
C ILE A 256 -4.30 2.13 18.05
N ARG A 257 -5.35 2.94 18.03
CA ARG A 257 -6.57 2.70 18.81
C ARG A 257 -7.52 1.81 18.02
N MET A 258 -7.85 0.66 18.60
CA MET A 258 -8.84 -0.28 18.07
C MET A 258 -10.27 0.32 18.07
N PRO A 259 -11.22 -0.27 17.34
CA PRO A 259 -12.63 0.14 17.41
C PRO A 259 -13.19 0.01 18.83
N VAL A 260 -14.10 0.91 19.19
CA VAL A 260 -14.74 0.98 20.53
C VAL A 260 -16.26 0.81 20.47
N ASP A 261 -16.87 0.86 19.29
CA ASP A 261 -18.32 0.79 19.08
C ASP A 261 -18.98 -0.43 19.76
N LEU A 262 -18.41 -1.62 19.55
CA LEU A 262 -18.94 -2.87 20.08
C LEU A 262 -18.86 -2.92 21.62
N VAL A 263 -17.69 -2.55 22.17
CA VAL A 263 -17.46 -2.60 23.62
C VAL A 263 -18.21 -1.51 24.35
N ASP A 264 -18.38 -0.32 23.76
CA ASP A 264 -19.20 0.76 24.33
C ASP A 264 -20.70 0.40 24.33
N ALA A 265 -21.16 -0.42 23.37
CA ALA A 265 -22.52 -0.98 23.40
C ALA A 265 -22.65 -2.04 24.52
N VAL A 266 -21.66 -2.91 24.69
CA VAL A 266 -21.62 -3.94 25.76
C VAL A 266 -21.57 -3.30 27.15
N ALA A 267 -20.79 -2.23 27.34
CA ALA A 267 -20.69 -1.52 28.63
C ALA A 267 -22.03 -0.89 29.07
N ARG A 268 -22.95 -0.65 28.13
CA ARG A 268 -24.29 -0.12 28.40
C ARG A 268 -25.36 -1.22 28.54
N ALA A 269 -24.99 -2.49 28.33
CA ALA A 269 -25.89 -3.62 28.44
C ALA A 269 -26.12 -4.05 29.90
N SER A 270 -26.95 -5.07 30.13
CA SER A 270 -27.15 -5.65 31.47
C SER A 270 -25.88 -6.33 32.00
N ASP A 271 -25.80 -6.58 33.30
CA ASP A 271 -24.66 -7.25 33.94
C ASP A 271 -24.36 -8.64 33.34
N GLU A 272 -25.38 -9.39 32.91
CA GLU A 272 -25.18 -10.68 32.24
C GLU A 272 -24.53 -10.49 30.86
N ALA A 273 -25.01 -9.51 30.08
CA ALA A 273 -24.47 -9.20 28.76
C ALA A 273 -23.06 -8.61 28.81
N SER A 274 -22.72 -7.90 29.89
CA SER A 274 -21.37 -7.38 30.10
C SER A 274 -20.35 -8.49 30.36
N THR A 275 -20.77 -9.69 30.80
CA THR A 275 -19.88 -10.85 31.00
C THR A 275 -19.72 -11.76 29.77
N ALA A 276 -20.30 -11.40 28.61
CA ALA A 276 -20.19 -12.19 27.39
C ALA A 276 -18.72 -12.42 26.97
N PRO A 277 -18.37 -13.61 26.42
CA PRO A 277 -17.02 -13.89 25.97
C PRO A 277 -16.55 -12.87 24.93
N LEU A 278 -15.43 -12.23 25.24
CA LEU A 278 -14.83 -11.18 24.44
C LEU A 278 -13.40 -11.54 24.07
N THR A 279 -13.10 -11.44 22.78
CA THR A 279 -11.76 -11.64 22.23
C THR A 279 -11.26 -10.39 21.53
N TYR A 280 -10.03 -9.98 21.81
CA TYR A 280 -9.28 -9.03 20.98
C TYR A 280 -8.28 -9.79 20.12
N VAL A 281 -8.22 -9.46 18.83
CA VAL A 281 -7.18 -9.94 17.90
C VAL A 281 -6.42 -8.73 17.41
N LEU A 282 -5.12 -8.68 17.70
CA LEU A 282 -4.24 -7.57 17.37
C LEU A 282 -3.16 -8.09 16.41
N THR A 283 -3.14 -7.56 15.19
CA THR A 283 -2.23 -8.03 14.13
C THR A 283 -1.25 -6.93 13.72
N ARG A 284 0.04 -7.27 13.66
CA ARG A 284 1.10 -6.37 13.19
C ARG A 284 1.12 -6.26 11.67
N LEU A 285 1.10 -5.05 11.12
CA LEU A 285 1.29 -4.80 9.68
C LEU A 285 2.77 -4.88 9.30
N ARG A 286 3.14 -5.92 8.57
CA ARG A 286 4.54 -6.28 8.24
C ARG A 286 4.75 -6.57 6.76
N GLN A 287 5.99 -6.48 6.32
CA GLN A 287 6.45 -6.88 4.99
C GLN A 287 7.25 -8.18 5.06
N ASP A 288 7.49 -8.79 3.90
CA ASP A 288 8.49 -9.83 3.79
C ASP A 288 9.88 -9.21 4.00
N PRO A 289 10.68 -9.65 5.00
CA PRO A 289 11.98 -9.05 5.28
C PRO A 289 13.03 -9.28 4.18
N THR A 290 12.74 -10.14 3.18
CA THR A 290 13.59 -10.30 1.99
C THR A 290 13.34 -9.22 0.94
N ASP A 291 12.22 -8.48 1.02
CA ASP A 291 11.94 -7.35 0.14
C ASP A 291 12.82 -6.16 0.56
N ARG A 292 13.82 -5.86 -0.28
CA ARG A 292 14.80 -4.79 -0.04
C ARG A 292 14.22 -3.39 -0.25
N THR A 293 12.98 -3.28 -0.73
CA THR A 293 12.37 -2.00 -1.11
C THR A 293 11.34 -1.51 -0.10
N ARG A 294 11.02 -2.33 0.92
CA ARG A 294 9.96 -2.05 1.89
C ARG A 294 10.41 -2.40 3.30
N GLU A 295 9.96 -1.60 4.25
CA GLU A 295 10.07 -1.91 5.68
C GLU A 295 8.68 -2.26 6.25
N ASP A 296 8.67 -2.83 7.46
CA ASP A 296 7.41 -3.10 8.15
C ASP A 296 6.70 -1.78 8.48
N GLU A 297 5.42 -1.66 8.11
CA GLU A 297 4.61 -0.49 8.48
C GLU A 297 4.52 -0.35 10.01
N GLU A 298 4.45 -1.47 10.71
CA GLU A 298 4.48 -1.55 12.16
C GLU A 298 5.66 -2.42 12.59
N ARG A 299 6.74 -1.81 13.08
CA ARG A 299 7.90 -2.53 13.64
C ARG A 299 7.57 -3.25 14.95
N THR A 300 6.55 -2.78 15.65
CA THR A 300 5.99 -3.35 16.87
C THR A 300 4.46 -3.24 16.85
N ILE A 301 3.78 -4.09 17.60
CA ILE A 301 2.38 -3.86 17.98
C ILE A 301 2.37 -2.84 19.12
N VAL A 302 1.74 -1.69 18.87
CA VAL A 302 1.37 -0.69 19.87
C VAL A 302 -0.11 -0.40 19.70
N ARG A 303 -0.92 -0.81 20.69
CA ARG A 303 -2.38 -0.80 20.57
C ARG A 303 -3.04 -0.26 21.82
N GLN A 304 -3.99 0.64 21.64
CA GLN A 304 -4.95 1.01 22.67
C GLN A 304 -6.27 0.29 22.40
N PHE A 305 -6.82 -0.39 23.42
CA PHE A 305 -8.10 -1.08 23.35
C PHE A 305 -8.91 -0.84 24.62
N ARG A 306 -10.24 -0.84 24.51
CA ARG A 306 -11.13 -0.56 25.64
C ARG A 306 -11.80 -1.82 26.14
N VAL A 307 -11.69 -2.10 27.43
CA VAL A 307 -12.36 -3.20 28.14
C VAL A 307 -13.68 -2.69 28.73
N PRO A 308 -14.84 -3.31 28.44
CA PRO A 308 -16.15 -2.74 28.81
C PRO A 308 -16.58 -2.99 30.26
N ALA A 309 -15.97 -3.96 30.93
CA ALA A 309 -16.15 -4.25 32.35
C ALA A 309 -14.97 -5.09 32.84
N ASP A 310 -14.61 -4.95 34.12
CA ASP A 310 -13.54 -5.70 34.79
C ASP A 310 -13.59 -7.18 34.41
N ARG A 311 -12.50 -7.70 33.84
CA ARG A 311 -12.45 -9.10 33.41
C ARG A 311 -11.03 -9.65 33.35
N THR A 312 -10.97 -10.97 33.28
CA THR A 312 -9.72 -11.73 33.19
C THR A 312 -9.56 -12.29 31.78
N PHE A 313 -8.35 -12.18 31.22
CA PHE A 313 -8.01 -12.60 29.87
C PHE A 313 -6.87 -13.62 29.88
N THR A 314 -7.00 -14.64 29.04
CA THR A 314 -5.84 -15.42 28.59
C THR A 314 -5.17 -14.74 27.41
N LEU A 315 -3.85 -14.89 27.33
CA LEU A 315 -3.05 -14.37 26.23
C LEU A 315 -2.38 -15.52 25.47
N ARG A 316 -2.54 -15.49 24.15
CA ARG A 316 -1.77 -16.30 23.21
C ARG A 316 -1.47 -15.50 21.96
N GLY A 317 -0.68 -16.04 21.05
CA GLY A 317 -0.39 -15.34 19.81
C GLY A 317 0.53 -16.11 18.88
N SER A 318 1.13 -15.35 17.97
CA SER A 318 2.15 -15.85 17.07
C SER A 318 3.31 -14.88 16.96
N ALA A 319 4.49 -15.45 16.72
CA ALA A 319 5.74 -14.71 16.57
C ALA A 319 6.57 -15.29 15.43
N ARG A 320 7.60 -14.58 15.03
CA ARG A 320 8.67 -15.08 14.15
C ARG A 320 10.02 -14.65 14.68
N LEU A 321 11.05 -15.46 14.42
CA LEU A 321 12.42 -15.02 14.57
C LEU A 321 12.63 -13.80 13.65
N SER A 322 13.27 -12.75 14.13
CA SER A 322 13.37 -11.51 13.37
C SER A 322 14.27 -11.68 12.15
N GLY A 323 13.79 -11.24 10.98
CA GLY A 323 14.60 -11.24 9.76
C GLY A 323 15.59 -10.06 9.69
N ARG A 324 15.45 -9.09 10.59
CA ARG A 324 16.17 -7.80 10.56
C ARG A 324 17.13 -7.60 11.73
N ALA A 325 17.14 -8.52 12.71
CA ALA A 325 18.07 -8.44 13.85
C ALA A 325 19.52 -8.72 13.44
N ALA A 326 20.48 -8.19 14.18
CA ALA A 326 21.90 -8.48 13.99
C ALA A 326 22.24 -9.96 14.29
N ASP A 327 23.37 -10.45 13.80
CA ASP A 327 23.77 -11.86 13.96
C ASP A 327 23.85 -12.27 15.43
N GLU A 328 24.41 -11.42 16.28
CA GLU A 328 24.61 -11.70 17.71
C GLU A 328 23.28 -11.80 18.46
N VAL A 329 22.30 -11.00 18.07
CA VAL A 329 20.95 -11.03 18.65
C VAL A 329 20.25 -12.34 18.27
N LEU A 330 20.36 -12.75 17.00
CA LEU A 330 19.81 -14.03 16.56
C LEU A 330 20.51 -15.21 17.23
N ASP A 331 21.83 -15.17 17.34
CA ASP A 331 22.62 -16.23 17.98
C ASP A 331 22.28 -16.36 19.47
N GLN A 332 21.99 -15.25 20.17
CA GLN A 332 21.51 -15.28 21.56
C GLN A 332 20.15 -15.96 21.69
N VAL A 333 19.23 -15.64 20.78
CA VAL A 333 17.87 -16.22 20.80
C VAL A 333 17.88 -17.69 20.37
N LEU A 334 18.78 -18.08 19.48
CA LEU A 334 18.95 -19.47 19.02
C LEU A 334 19.78 -20.33 19.99
N GLY A 335 20.29 -19.75 21.08
CA GLY A 335 21.10 -20.46 22.08
C GLY A 335 22.49 -20.88 21.57
N VAL A 336 23.00 -20.24 20.51
CA VAL A 336 24.32 -20.53 19.93
C VAL A 336 25.37 -19.48 20.27
N TYR A 337 24.96 -18.39 20.91
CA TYR A 337 25.87 -17.35 21.40
C TYR A 337 26.81 -17.88 22.49
N ASP A 338 28.11 -17.64 22.31
CA ASP A 338 29.14 -17.92 23.29
C ASP A 338 29.88 -16.61 23.66
N ALA A 339 29.93 -16.28 24.95
CA ALA A 339 30.65 -15.09 25.41
C ALA A 339 32.18 -15.22 25.24
N ASP A 340 32.71 -16.43 25.16
CA ASP A 340 34.12 -16.71 24.89
C ASP A 340 34.47 -16.76 23.39
N LEU A 341 33.45 -16.76 22.53
CA LEU A 341 33.56 -16.80 21.06
C LEU A 341 32.40 -16.04 20.40
N GLN A 342 32.64 -14.77 20.09
CA GLN A 342 31.69 -13.90 19.38
C GLN A 342 31.99 -13.91 17.88
N VAL A 343 30.95 -14.02 17.06
CA VAL A 343 31.06 -14.00 15.60
C VAL A 343 30.09 -12.96 15.05
N ALA A 344 30.60 -12.06 14.22
CA ALA A 344 29.87 -10.91 13.68
C ALA A 344 30.13 -10.77 12.18
N SER A 345 29.16 -10.28 11.42
CA SER A 345 29.37 -9.85 10.03
C SER A 345 29.08 -8.36 9.84
N SER A 346 29.64 -7.78 8.78
CA SER A 346 29.29 -6.42 8.33
C SER A 346 27.83 -6.31 7.89
N ILE A 347 27.38 -7.30 7.13
CA ILE A 347 26.03 -7.45 6.62
C ILE A 347 25.80 -8.91 6.22
N ARG A 348 24.54 -9.30 6.10
CA ARG A 348 24.14 -10.55 5.48
C ARG A 348 22.99 -10.36 4.51
N LEU A 349 22.67 -11.41 3.76
CA LEU A 349 21.52 -11.44 2.86
C LEU A 349 20.24 -10.96 3.57
N SER A 350 19.57 -9.97 2.97
CA SER A 350 18.39 -9.31 3.54
C SER A 350 17.31 -10.32 3.93
N GLY A 351 16.85 -10.26 5.18
CA GLY A 351 15.81 -11.12 5.72
C GLY A 351 16.25 -12.56 6.04
N SER A 352 17.47 -12.96 5.68
CA SER A 352 18.00 -14.28 6.01
C SER A 352 18.20 -14.41 7.52
N ARG A 353 17.79 -15.56 8.05
CA ARG A 353 17.91 -15.91 9.46
C ARG A 353 18.97 -16.96 9.70
N ASP A 354 19.28 -17.74 8.69
CA ASP A 354 20.24 -18.85 8.64
C ASP A 354 21.59 -18.46 8.04
N GLY A 355 21.61 -17.43 7.19
CA GLY A 355 22.80 -16.86 6.55
C GLY A 355 23.69 -16.02 7.46
N ARG A 356 23.77 -16.34 8.76
CA ARG A 356 24.50 -15.57 9.80
C ARG A 356 25.99 -15.85 9.74
N ALA A 357 26.81 -14.95 10.29
CA ALA A 357 28.25 -15.15 10.39
C ALA A 357 28.63 -16.42 11.18
N SER A 358 27.85 -16.79 12.19
CA SER A 358 28.05 -18.01 12.99
C SER A 358 27.89 -19.30 12.18
N SER A 359 27.15 -19.26 11.08
CA SER A 359 26.98 -20.38 10.14
C SER A 359 28.24 -20.66 9.31
N ALA A 360 29.20 -19.74 9.27
CA ALA A 360 30.50 -19.95 8.65
C ALA A 360 31.56 -20.52 9.63
N LEU A 361 31.13 -21.00 10.79
CA LEU A 361 32.00 -21.51 11.84
C LEU A 361 31.40 -22.71 12.61
N ASP A 362 30.32 -23.32 12.12
CA ASP A 362 29.59 -24.40 12.80
C ASP A 362 30.03 -25.82 12.36
N GLY A 363 30.98 -25.89 11.44
CA GLY A 363 31.56 -27.12 10.90
C GLY A 363 30.61 -27.88 9.97
N ASP A 364 29.63 -27.21 9.36
CA ASP A 364 28.69 -27.77 8.40
C ASP A 364 28.79 -27.07 7.04
N PRO A 365 29.35 -27.73 5.99
CA PRO A 365 29.48 -27.11 4.68
C PRO A 365 28.14 -26.83 3.98
N SER A 366 27.00 -27.29 4.54
CA SER A 366 25.67 -27.00 3.99
C SER A 366 25.05 -25.71 4.53
N THR A 367 25.63 -25.12 5.58
CA THR A 367 25.27 -23.80 6.11
C THR A 367 26.31 -22.78 5.67
N VAL A 368 25.87 -21.55 5.44
CA VAL A 368 26.73 -20.52 4.87
C VAL A 368 26.42 -19.18 5.50
N TRP A 369 27.43 -18.33 5.64
CA TRP A 369 27.19 -16.89 5.65
C TRP A 369 27.14 -16.40 4.21
N SER A 370 26.14 -15.58 3.88
CA SER A 370 26.02 -14.93 2.58
C SER A 370 26.01 -13.43 2.76
N SER A 371 26.78 -12.72 1.93
CA SER A 371 26.70 -11.27 1.82
C SER A 371 25.33 -10.84 1.23
N ALA A 372 25.14 -9.54 1.02
CA ALA A 372 23.92 -9.00 0.43
C ALA A 372 24.02 -8.79 -1.09
N PHE A 373 22.86 -8.70 -1.77
CA PHE A 373 22.82 -8.26 -3.17
C PHE A 373 23.47 -6.87 -3.31
N GLY A 374 24.25 -6.69 -4.37
CA GLY A 374 25.08 -5.50 -4.58
C GLY A 374 26.35 -5.45 -3.72
N ARG A 375 26.57 -6.44 -2.84
CA ARG A 375 27.70 -6.51 -1.91
C ARG A 375 28.59 -7.73 -2.20
N ALA A 376 29.12 -7.80 -3.42
CA ALA A 376 30.06 -8.85 -3.81
C ALA A 376 31.49 -8.64 -3.26
N GLU A 377 31.77 -7.47 -2.68
CA GLU A 377 33.08 -7.05 -2.20
C GLU A 377 32.91 -6.09 -1.01
N GLY A 378 33.94 -5.99 -0.16
CA GLY A 378 33.99 -5.09 1.00
C GLY A 378 33.39 -5.64 2.28
N GLU A 379 32.71 -6.78 2.22
CA GLU A 379 32.04 -7.40 3.36
C GLU A 379 32.97 -8.35 4.13
N TRP A 380 32.73 -8.49 5.43
CA TRP A 380 33.63 -9.20 6.34
C TRP A 380 32.90 -10.02 7.41
N ILE A 381 33.61 -11.03 7.93
CA ILE A 381 33.30 -11.70 9.20
C ILE A 381 34.41 -11.40 10.21
N THR A 382 34.03 -11.07 11.44
CA THR A 382 34.94 -10.97 12.58
C THR A 382 34.64 -12.08 13.58
N VAL A 383 35.68 -12.81 13.99
CA VAL A 383 35.63 -13.80 15.06
C VAL A 383 36.48 -13.28 16.22
N THR A 384 35.87 -13.15 17.40
CA THR A 384 36.53 -12.65 18.62
C THR A 384 36.50 -13.71 19.70
N SER A 385 37.66 -14.09 20.23
CA SER A 385 37.79 -14.99 21.37
C SER A 385 38.18 -14.26 22.64
N SER A 386 37.71 -14.73 23.80
CA SER A 386 38.07 -14.15 25.10
C SER A 386 39.56 -14.28 25.43
N ARG A 387 40.22 -15.32 24.91
CA ARG A 387 41.64 -15.61 25.11
C ARG A 387 42.41 -15.42 23.80
N PRO A 388 43.64 -14.86 23.85
CA PRO A 388 44.48 -14.77 22.66
C PRO A 388 44.77 -16.15 22.07
N ARG A 389 44.75 -16.23 20.74
CA ARG A 389 45.08 -17.43 19.96
C ARG A 389 46.06 -17.07 18.86
N THR A 390 46.85 -18.05 18.44
CA THR A 390 47.72 -17.90 17.28
C THR A 390 46.95 -18.35 16.04
N PHE A 391 46.90 -17.48 15.04
CA PHE A 391 46.33 -17.73 13.72
C PHE A 391 47.46 -17.83 12.70
N ASP A 392 47.53 -18.92 11.96
CA ASP A 392 48.57 -19.21 10.95
C ASP A 392 48.01 -19.75 9.62
N HIS A 393 46.76 -20.19 9.58
CA HIS A 393 46.05 -20.55 8.35
C HIS A 393 44.53 -20.45 8.53
N LEU A 394 43.79 -20.54 7.42
CA LEU A 394 42.34 -20.72 7.34
C LEU A 394 42.06 -21.92 6.42
N ASP A 395 41.27 -22.89 6.90
CA ASP A 395 40.68 -23.95 6.06
C ASP A 395 39.39 -23.45 5.40
N LEU A 396 39.51 -22.37 4.61
CA LEU A 396 38.36 -21.66 4.04
C LEU A 396 37.54 -22.57 3.12
N GLN A 397 36.23 -22.47 3.17
CA GLN A 397 35.31 -23.08 2.24
C GLN A 397 34.36 -22.02 1.68
N VAL A 398 34.33 -21.90 0.36
CA VAL A 398 33.52 -20.90 -0.35
C VAL A 398 32.47 -21.57 -1.23
N VAL A 399 31.35 -20.90 -1.43
CA VAL A 399 30.31 -21.35 -2.36
C VAL A 399 30.69 -20.92 -3.78
N ALA A 400 30.69 -21.87 -4.71
CA ALA A 400 30.95 -21.68 -6.13
C ALA A 400 29.98 -22.54 -6.94
N ASP A 401 28.72 -22.11 -7.03
CA ASP A 401 27.59 -22.88 -7.56
C ASP A 401 27.02 -22.31 -8.87
N GLY A 402 27.70 -21.33 -9.47
CA GLY A 402 27.23 -20.62 -10.65
C GLY A 402 26.08 -19.64 -10.39
N VAL A 403 25.70 -19.43 -9.12
CA VAL A 403 24.72 -18.42 -8.70
C VAL A 403 25.39 -17.34 -7.84
N HIS A 404 26.27 -17.73 -6.92
CA HIS A 404 27.01 -16.80 -6.06
C HIS A 404 28.22 -16.19 -6.77
N SER A 405 28.51 -14.93 -6.47
CA SER A 405 29.83 -14.36 -6.77
C SER A 405 30.90 -15.12 -5.97
N VAL A 406 32.08 -15.32 -6.56
CA VAL A 406 33.12 -16.16 -5.95
C VAL A 406 34.29 -15.30 -5.48
N PRO A 407 34.66 -15.29 -4.17
CA PRO A 407 35.78 -14.50 -3.67
C PRO A 407 37.09 -14.81 -4.40
N THR A 408 37.88 -13.78 -4.70
CA THR A 408 39.21 -13.92 -5.35
C THR A 408 40.33 -13.32 -4.52
N ARG A 409 40.06 -12.31 -3.69
CA ARG A 409 41.07 -11.73 -2.79
C ARG A 409 40.49 -11.42 -1.43
N LEU A 410 41.31 -11.64 -0.40
CA LEU A 410 40.95 -11.41 0.99
C LEU A 410 41.86 -10.35 1.63
N VAL A 411 41.39 -9.75 2.72
CA VAL A 411 42.22 -9.07 3.71
C VAL A 411 41.96 -9.72 5.06
N VAL A 412 43.03 -10.16 5.71
CA VAL A 412 42.95 -10.73 7.06
C VAL A 412 43.54 -9.72 8.04
N ARG A 413 42.77 -9.38 9.07
CA ARG A 413 43.23 -8.54 10.19
C ARG A 413 43.23 -9.34 11.48
N VAL A 414 44.23 -9.12 12.31
CA VAL A 414 44.27 -9.63 13.70
C VAL A 414 44.39 -8.44 14.63
N ASP A 415 43.48 -8.35 15.61
CA ASP A 415 43.34 -7.20 16.52
C ASP A 415 43.34 -5.85 15.76
N GLY A 416 42.63 -5.79 14.63
CA GLY A 416 42.49 -4.61 13.77
C GLY A 416 43.69 -4.30 12.86
N LYS A 417 44.80 -5.06 12.94
CA LYS A 417 45.98 -4.87 12.08
C LYS A 417 45.95 -5.84 10.91
N ILE A 418 46.16 -5.34 9.70
CA ILE A 418 46.29 -6.19 8.50
C ILE A 418 47.53 -7.07 8.64
N VAL A 419 47.34 -8.39 8.62
CA VAL A 419 48.41 -9.40 8.71
C VAL A 419 48.66 -10.10 7.38
N ALA A 420 47.65 -10.20 6.52
CA ALA A 420 47.75 -10.84 5.21
C ALA A 420 46.78 -10.24 4.19
N ARG A 421 47.11 -10.40 2.90
CA ARG A 421 46.24 -10.11 1.75
C ARG A 421 46.23 -11.29 0.77
N PRO A 422 45.62 -12.43 1.14
CA PRO A 422 45.64 -13.62 0.30
C PRO A 422 44.97 -13.39 -1.07
N GLU A 423 45.57 -13.94 -2.12
CA GLU A 423 44.92 -14.14 -3.42
C GLU A 423 44.48 -15.61 -3.48
N LEU A 424 43.20 -15.85 -3.75
CA LEU A 424 42.64 -17.19 -3.83
C LEU A 424 42.96 -17.80 -5.21
N PRO A 425 43.16 -19.13 -5.30
CA PRO A 425 43.34 -19.79 -6.58
C PRO A 425 42.10 -19.64 -7.47
N ALA A 426 42.20 -20.02 -8.74
CA ALA A 426 41.02 -20.07 -9.61
C ALA A 426 40.03 -21.13 -9.11
N ILE A 427 38.84 -20.70 -8.71
CA ILE A 427 37.76 -21.56 -8.19
C ILE A 427 36.72 -21.76 -9.31
N THR A 428 36.51 -23.02 -9.68
CA THR A 428 35.57 -23.42 -10.73
C THR A 428 34.20 -23.69 -10.12
N ASP A 429 33.14 -23.27 -10.81
CA ASP A 429 31.77 -23.51 -10.37
C ASP A 429 31.39 -24.98 -10.53
N GLY A 430 30.72 -25.52 -9.51
CA GLY A 430 29.98 -26.77 -9.62
C GLY A 430 28.62 -26.57 -10.31
N THR A 431 27.97 -27.67 -10.69
CA THR A 431 26.66 -27.63 -11.36
C THR A 431 25.47 -27.71 -10.41
N GLU A 432 25.72 -27.96 -9.12
CA GLU A 432 24.69 -28.10 -8.10
C GLU A 432 24.61 -26.82 -7.26
N PRO A 433 23.39 -26.30 -6.96
CA PRO A 433 23.23 -25.17 -6.04
C PRO A 433 23.88 -25.45 -4.69
N GLY A 434 24.58 -24.45 -4.13
CA GLY A 434 25.33 -24.62 -2.89
C GLY A 434 26.60 -25.46 -2.99
N HIS A 435 27.14 -25.68 -4.20
CA HIS A 435 28.45 -26.34 -4.35
C HIS A 435 29.55 -25.58 -3.58
N VAL A 436 30.26 -26.30 -2.70
CA VAL A 436 31.31 -25.75 -1.85
C VAL A 436 32.69 -26.23 -2.28
N VAL A 437 33.65 -25.32 -2.31
CA VAL A 437 35.06 -25.59 -2.63
C VAL A 437 35.95 -25.22 -1.44
N SER A 438 36.79 -26.16 -1.02
CA SER A 438 37.81 -25.93 0.02
C SER A 438 39.04 -25.24 -0.56
N VAL A 439 39.49 -24.19 0.11
CA VAL A 439 40.59 -23.32 -0.29
C VAL A 439 41.50 -23.08 0.92
N PRO A 440 42.61 -23.81 1.07
CA PRO A 440 43.55 -23.53 2.15
C PRO A 440 44.20 -22.15 1.95
N VAL A 441 44.25 -21.35 3.02
CA VAL A 441 44.83 -20.00 3.01
C VAL A 441 45.87 -19.87 4.11
N ASP A 442 47.14 -19.74 3.73
CA ASP A 442 48.23 -19.49 4.67
C ASP A 442 48.30 -18.02 5.08
N ILE A 443 48.52 -17.75 6.37
CA ILE A 443 48.76 -16.39 6.89
C ILE A 443 49.98 -16.38 7.83
N PRO A 444 50.68 -15.24 7.99
CA PRO A 444 51.77 -15.16 8.95
C PRO A 444 51.26 -15.45 10.37
N ALA A 445 51.90 -16.39 11.07
CA ALA A 445 51.55 -16.77 12.44
C ALA A 445 51.48 -15.54 13.35
N THR A 446 50.26 -15.16 13.74
CA THR A 446 49.99 -13.94 14.51
C THR A 446 49.12 -14.28 15.71
N THR A 447 49.50 -13.80 16.90
CA THR A 447 48.71 -14.00 18.11
C THR A 447 47.86 -12.78 18.40
N GLY A 448 46.55 -12.99 18.59
CA GLY A 448 45.59 -11.93 18.93
C GLY A 448 44.28 -12.51 19.46
N LYS A 449 43.32 -11.64 19.77
CA LYS A 449 42.00 -12.04 20.27
C LYS A 449 40.94 -12.05 19.18
N SER A 450 41.05 -11.17 18.18
CA SER A 450 40.12 -11.13 17.05
C SER A 450 40.83 -11.41 15.73
N ILE A 451 40.12 -12.10 14.85
CA ILE A 451 40.48 -12.26 13.44
C ILE A 451 39.30 -11.78 12.58
N GLU A 452 39.55 -10.84 11.68
CA GLU A 452 38.60 -10.35 10.69
C GLU A 452 39.05 -10.84 9.31
N VAL A 453 38.14 -11.45 8.56
CA VAL A 453 38.34 -11.89 7.18
C VAL A 453 37.40 -11.10 6.30
N ALA A 454 37.95 -10.20 5.49
CA ALA A 454 37.21 -9.37 4.55
C ALA A 454 37.43 -9.83 3.12
N VAL A 455 36.36 -9.99 2.35
CA VAL A 455 36.43 -10.23 0.90
C VAL A 455 36.57 -8.88 0.22
N ILE A 456 37.69 -8.64 -0.48
CA ILE A 456 37.98 -7.34 -1.11
C ILE A 456 37.90 -7.36 -2.63
N ASP A 457 37.77 -8.55 -3.23
CA ASP A 457 37.60 -8.74 -4.66
C ASP A 457 36.91 -10.09 -4.90
N SER A 458 36.10 -10.15 -5.96
CA SER A 458 35.31 -11.33 -6.33
C SER A 458 35.21 -11.48 -7.84
N ARG A 459 35.08 -12.73 -8.31
CA ARG A 459 34.51 -13.01 -9.63
C ARG A 459 33.01 -12.78 -9.53
N VAL A 460 32.58 -11.59 -9.94
CA VAL A 460 31.20 -11.12 -9.82
C VAL A 460 30.27 -11.87 -10.79
N LEU A 461 29.20 -12.43 -10.25
CA LEU A 461 27.99 -12.76 -10.99
C LEU A 461 26.95 -11.66 -10.76
N ALA A 462 26.11 -11.39 -11.76
CA ALA A 462 25.11 -10.33 -11.66
C ALA A 462 23.86 -10.67 -12.49
N SER A 463 22.72 -10.16 -12.03
CA SER A 463 21.46 -10.15 -12.77
C SER A 463 20.95 -8.73 -12.89
N ILE A 464 19.84 -8.55 -13.62
CA ILE A 464 19.12 -7.28 -13.61
C ILE A 464 18.25 -7.21 -12.35
N ASP A 465 18.39 -6.14 -11.58
CA ASP A 465 17.51 -5.82 -10.47
C ASP A 465 16.15 -5.39 -11.01
N TRP A 466 15.08 -6.06 -10.58
CA TRP A 466 13.74 -5.82 -11.14
C TRP A 466 13.17 -4.45 -10.76
N THR A 467 13.67 -3.82 -9.69
CA THR A 467 13.20 -2.52 -9.20
C THR A 467 13.90 -1.37 -9.93
N SER A 468 15.22 -1.40 -10.05
CA SER A 468 16.00 -0.33 -10.70
C SER A 468 16.28 -0.55 -12.18
N ALA A 469 16.00 -1.75 -12.71
CA ALA A 469 16.40 -2.21 -14.04
C ALA A 469 17.92 -2.12 -14.32
N GLN A 470 18.75 -1.98 -13.28
CA GLN A 470 20.21 -1.95 -13.37
C GLN A 470 20.82 -3.31 -13.03
N PRO A 471 22.04 -3.63 -13.51
CA PRO A 471 22.78 -4.78 -13.03
C PRO A 471 23.01 -4.70 -11.52
N ILE A 472 22.75 -5.79 -10.81
CA ILE A 472 23.05 -5.96 -9.39
C ILE A 472 23.91 -7.20 -9.19
N ALA A 473 25.03 -7.02 -8.49
CA ALA A 473 25.91 -8.12 -8.16
C ALA A 473 25.20 -9.12 -7.23
N HIS A 474 25.36 -10.40 -7.51
CA HIS A 474 24.93 -11.46 -6.60
C HIS A 474 25.85 -11.51 -5.38
N PRO A 475 25.33 -11.92 -4.21
CA PRO A 475 26.13 -12.18 -3.03
C PRO A 475 27.28 -13.17 -3.30
N PHE A 476 28.34 -13.06 -2.51
CA PHE A 476 29.23 -14.20 -2.28
C PHE A 476 28.83 -14.91 -0.98
N ALA A 477 29.24 -16.16 -0.83
CA ALA A 477 28.98 -16.92 0.39
C ALA A 477 30.21 -17.73 0.86
N ILE A 478 30.39 -17.77 2.17
CA ILE A 478 31.42 -18.54 2.87
C ILE A 478 30.71 -19.62 3.68
N ALA A 479 31.02 -20.88 3.38
CA ALA A 479 30.50 -22.03 4.11
C ALA A 479 31.28 -22.25 5.41
N GLU A 480 32.60 -22.10 5.38
CA GLU A 480 33.44 -22.24 6.58
C GLU A 480 34.63 -21.29 6.50
N LEU A 481 34.93 -20.58 7.58
CA LEU A 481 36.21 -19.88 7.72
C LEU A 481 37.37 -20.84 8.03
N GLY A 482 37.08 -21.98 8.65
CA GLY A 482 38.09 -22.99 8.96
C GLY A 482 39.17 -22.50 9.94
N VAL A 483 38.81 -21.68 10.94
CA VAL A 483 39.77 -21.21 11.96
C VAL A 483 40.02 -22.31 12.98
N ALA A 484 41.28 -22.73 13.12
CA ALA A 484 41.66 -23.86 13.97
C ALA A 484 41.19 -23.71 15.43
N GLY A 485 40.42 -24.70 15.91
CA GLY A 485 39.98 -24.78 17.31
C GLY A 485 38.93 -23.75 17.72
N LEU A 486 38.29 -23.07 16.76
CA LEU A 486 37.12 -22.21 16.95
C LEU A 486 35.94 -22.81 16.21
N ARG A 487 34.84 -23.06 16.93
CA ARG A 487 33.58 -23.53 16.35
C ARG A 487 32.41 -22.97 17.15
N THR A 488 31.38 -22.51 16.44
CA THR A 488 30.10 -22.13 17.05
C THR A 488 29.29 -23.37 17.41
N ALA A 489 28.42 -23.25 18.39
CA ALA A 489 27.45 -24.29 18.71
C ALA A 489 26.40 -24.38 17.60
N ARG A 490 25.84 -25.58 17.40
CA ARG A 490 24.67 -25.74 16.54
C ARG A 490 23.40 -25.48 17.34
N PRO A 491 22.39 -24.82 16.76
CA PRO A 491 21.12 -24.62 17.45
C PRO A 491 20.48 -25.96 17.80
N GLU A 492 19.79 -26.02 18.95
CA GLU A 492 18.98 -27.19 19.28
C GLU A 492 17.81 -27.36 18.30
N ALA A 493 17.27 -28.57 18.19
CA ALA A 493 16.15 -28.85 17.28
C ALA A 493 14.86 -28.12 17.69
N ARG A 494 14.68 -27.88 19.00
CA ARG A 494 13.58 -27.09 19.55
C ARG A 494 14.04 -25.67 19.82
N PHE A 495 13.14 -24.74 19.57
CA PHE A 495 13.39 -23.33 19.86
C PHE A 495 13.38 -23.12 21.38
N ASP A 496 14.21 -22.21 21.89
CA ASP A 496 14.25 -21.88 23.32
C ASP A 496 12.91 -21.27 23.76
N ASP A 497 12.15 -22.03 24.53
CA ASP A 497 10.82 -21.68 25.03
C ASP A 497 10.82 -21.18 26.47
N ARG A 498 11.98 -20.69 26.97
CA ARG A 498 12.03 -20.00 28.25
C ARG A 498 11.11 -18.78 28.28
N CYS A 499 10.58 -18.49 29.45
CA CYS A 499 9.78 -17.30 29.68
C CYS A 499 10.64 -16.04 29.56
N ARG A 500 10.17 -15.10 28.75
CA ARG A 500 10.78 -13.79 28.49
C ARG A 500 9.82 -12.68 28.92
N ASP A 501 10.31 -11.77 29.74
CA ASP A 501 9.59 -10.61 30.28
C ASP A 501 9.91 -9.30 29.54
N ASP A 502 10.74 -9.39 28.50
CA ASP A 502 11.22 -8.25 27.70
C ASP A 502 10.52 -8.12 26.34
N LEU A 503 9.55 -8.99 26.01
CA LEU A 503 8.89 -9.01 24.70
C LEU A 503 7.55 -8.27 24.65
N LEU A 504 6.84 -8.16 25.77
CA LEU A 504 5.47 -7.66 25.83
C LEU A 504 5.22 -6.92 27.14
N THR A 505 4.60 -5.75 27.04
CA THR A 505 4.04 -5.03 28.18
C THR A 505 2.55 -4.75 27.98
N VAL A 506 1.81 -4.74 29.09
CA VAL A 506 0.42 -4.29 29.19
C VAL A 506 0.39 -3.18 30.23
N ASP A 507 -0.08 -1.99 29.85
CA ASP A 507 -0.09 -0.78 30.70
C ASP A 507 1.28 -0.46 31.34
N GLY A 508 2.36 -0.78 30.62
CA GLY A 508 3.74 -0.58 31.07
C GLY A 508 4.29 -1.69 31.98
N GLU A 509 3.48 -2.67 32.39
CA GLU A 509 3.92 -3.83 33.15
C GLU A 509 4.31 -4.99 32.23
N SER A 510 5.46 -5.61 32.49
CA SER A 510 5.94 -6.77 31.72
C SER A 510 4.99 -7.96 31.87
N VAL A 511 4.61 -8.57 30.74
CA VAL A 511 3.86 -9.81 30.68
C VAL A 511 4.77 -10.92 30.15
N PRO A 512 5.27 -11.82 31.01
CA PRO A 512 6.18 -12.87 30.57
C PRO A 512 5.50 -13.84 29.61
N VAL A 513 6.09 -14.01 28.44
CA VAL A 513 5.65 -14.93 27.39
C VAL A 513 6.76 -15.88 26.99
N ARG A 514 6.39 -17.05 26.47
CA ARG A 514 7.31 -17.98 25.82
C ARG A 514 6.94 -18.20 24.36
N VAL A 515 7.95 -18.53 23.56
CA VAL A 515 7.78 -18.82 22.12
C VAL A 515 8.05 -20.30 21.89
N VAL A 516 7.05 -21.01 21.39
CA VAL A 516 7.06 -22.47 21.26
C VAL A 516 7.05 -22.86 19.78
N GLY A 517 7.99 -23.73 19.38
CA GLY A 517 8.10 -24.26 18.03
C GLY A 517 9.43 -24.97 17.78
N SER A 518 9.69 -25.30 16.51
CA SER A 518 11.00 -25.85 16.12
C SER A 518 11.96 -24.75 15.66
N THR A 519 13.25 -24.97 15.88
CA THR A 519 14.28 -24.04 15.38
C THR A 519 14.32 -24.01 13.85
N ALA A 520 14.00 -25.12 13.20
CA ALA A 520 13.87 -25.19 11.75
C ALA A 520 12.72 -24.30 11.22
N ASP A 521 11.59 -24.24 11.92
CA ASP A 521 10.50 -23.31 11.59
C ASP A 521 10.93 -21.86 11.80
N ALA A 522 11.62 -21.58 12.92
CA ALA A 522 12.13 -20.25 13.25
C ALA A 522 13.09 -19.72 12.16
N LEU A 523 14.09 -20.52 11.78
CA LEU A 523 15.07 -20.19 10.73
C LEU A 523 14.41 -20.04 9.35
N ALA A 524 13.39 -20.86 9.05
CA ALA A 524 12.61 -20.73 7.81
C ALA A 524 11.62 -19.54 7.80
N GLY A 525 11.58 -18.71 8.85
CA GLY A 525 10.65 -17.58 8.96
C GLY A 525 9.18 -17.99 9.12
N ARG A 526 8.92 -19.26 9.49
CA ARG A 526 7.57 -19.76 9.78
C ARG A 526 7.10 -19.26 11.14
N SER A 527 5.78 -19.21 11.29
CA SER A 527 5.14 -18.73 12.51
C SER A 527 5.38 -19.69 13.67
N LEU A 528 5.77 -19.14 14.82
CA LEU A 528 5.92 -19.81 16.10
C LEU A 528 4.77 -19.42 17.03
N LYS A 529 4.42 -20.29 17.98
CA LYS A 529 3.30 -20.05 18.92
C LYS A 529 3.79 -19.20 20.10
N VAL A 530 2.98 -18.24 20.54
CA VAL A 530 3.22 -17.46 21.77
C VAL A 530 2.25 -17.89 22.84
N GLU A 531 2.76 -18.11 24.05
CA GLU A 531 1.97 -18.47 25.24
C GLU A 531 2.40 -17.61 26.43
N ALA A 532 1.45 -17.15 27.24
CA ALA A 532 1.76 -16.53 28.52
C ALA A 532 2.35 -17.54 29.51
N CYS A 533 3.32 -17.10 30.31
CA CYS A 533 3.94 -17.93 31.36
C CYS A 533 3.30 -17.77 32.74
N GLY A 534 2.66 -16.64 32.99
CA GLY A 534 2.10 -16.25 34.28
C GLY A 534 0.61 -16.56 34.43
N ALA A 535 0.01 -15.95 35.46
CA ALA A 535 -1.44 -15.96 35.63
C ALA A 535 -2.14 -15.14 34.53
N ASP A 536 -3.43 -15.40 34.35
CA ASP A 536 -4.28 -14.64 33.43
C ASP A 536 -4.28 -13.13 33.75
N LEU A 537 -4.39 -12.33 32.68
CA LEU A 537 -4.34 -10.87 32.72
C LEU A 537 -5.66 -10.31 33.28
N ARG A 538 -5.62 -9.62 34.41
CA ARG A 538 -6.78 -8.94 34.98
C ARG A 538 -6.78 -7.48 34.56
N LEU A 539 -7.76 -7.09 33.75
CA LEU A 539 -7.92 -5.73 33.26
C LEU A 539 -9.22 -5.14 33.79
N SER A 540 -9.15 -3.92 34.31
CA SER A 540 -10.32 -3.16 34.75
C SER A 540 -11.14 -2.69 33.54
N SER A 541 -12.32 -2.14 33.79
CA SER A 541 -13.04 -1.35 32.79
C SER A 541 -12.22 -0.11 32.40
N GLY A 542 -12.11 0.18 31.11
CA GLY A 542 -11.42 1.37 30.61
C GLY A 542 -10.46 1.08 29.45
N ASP A 543 -9.67 2.08 29.10
CA ASP A 543 -8.67 1.98 28.04
C ASP A 543 -7.38 1.35 28.59
N HIS A 544 -6.85 0.37 27.87
CA HIS A 544 -5.62 -0.35 28.14
C HIS A 544 -4.68 -0.26 26.95
N GLU A 545 -3.39 -0.43 27.20
CA GLU A 545 -2.35 -0.37 26.17
C GLU A 545 -1.50 -1.64 26.15
N ILE A 546 -1.26 -2.16 24.94
CA ILE A 546 -0.31 -3.26 24.69
C ILE A 546 0.84 -2.73 23.86
N ARG A 547 2.07 -3.07 24.26
CA ARG A 547 3.29 -2.81 23.49
C ARG A 547 4.16 -4.04 23.39
N THR A 548 4.71 -4.27 22.21
CA THR A 548 5.69 -5.33 21.95
C THR A 548 7.08 -4.75 21.73
N ALA A 549 8.11 -5.51 22.05
CA ALA A 549 9.49 -5.11 21.80
C ALA A 549 9.84 -5.13 20.31
N LEU A 550 10.81 -4.31 19.93
CA LEU A 550 11.39 -4.32 18.58
C LEU A 550 12.12 -5.65 18.34
N GLY A 551 11.78 -6.37 17.27
CA GLY A 551 12.47 -7.61 16.93
C GLY A 551 13.94 -7.44 16.58
N VAL A 552 14.37 -6.25 16.13
CA VAL A 552 15.80 -5.97 15.90
C VAL A 552 16.64 -6.00 17.18
N THR A 553 16.03 -5.74 18.33
CA THR A 553 16.69 -5.75 19.65
C THR A 553 16.40 -7.04 20.39
N GLY A 554 15.14 -7.51 20.38
CA GLY A 554 14.71 -8.71 21.09
C GLY A 554 14.94 -10.02 20.33
N GLY A 555 15.27 -9.95 19.04
CA GLY A 555 15.43 -11.08 18.12
C GLY A 555 14.13 -11.75 17.68
N ILE A 556 12.98 -11.35 18.21
CA ILE A 556 11.67 -11.95 17.96
C ILE A 556 10.67 -10.85 17.64
N ASP A 557 9.97 -10.99 16.52
CA ASP A 557 8.84 -10.14 16.14
C ASP A 557 7.54 -10.82 16.60
N LEU A 558 6.78 -10.16 17.49
CA LEU A 558 5.42 -10.58 17.83
C LEU A 558 4.46 -10.10 16.72
N ASP A 559 3.83 -11.05 16.02
CA ASP A 559 3.07 -10.77 14.79
C ASP A 559 1.55 -10.71 15.04
N GLN A 560 1.04 -11.49 15.98
CA GLN A 560 -0.36 -11.46 16.37
C GLN A 560 -0.50 -11.77 17.86
N LEU A 561 -1.34 -11.01 18.57
CA LEU A 561 -1.71 -11.26 19.96
C LEU A 561 -3.23 -11.45 20.05
N VAL A 562 -3.66 -12.36 20.91
CA VAL A 562 -5.06 -12.72 21.11
C VAL A 562 -5.34 -12.73 22.60
N LEU A 563 -6.25 -11.85 23.04
CA LEU A 563 -6.73 -11.79 24.42
C LEU A 563 -8.15 -12.31 24.48
N THR A 564 -8.39 -13.41 25.19
CA THR A 564 -9.73 -14.02 25.29
C THR A 564 -10.21 -14.06 26.74
N SER A 565 -11.41 -13.55 26.98
CA SER A 565 -12.10 -13.59 28.27
C SER A 565 -13.22 -14.64 28.30
N GLY A 566 -13.46 -15.23 29.48
CA GLY A 566 -14.43 -16.31 29.71
C GLY A 566 -13.90 -17.72 29.37
N ASP A 567 -14.69 -18.75 29.65
CA ASP A 567 -14.35 -20.18 29.46
C ASP A 567 -14.24 -20.64 28.00
N ASN A 568 -14.05 -19.72 27.05
CA ASN A 568 -13.53 -20.05 25.71
C ASN A 568 -12.02 -20.38 25.76
N GLN A 569 -11.46 -20.62 26.96
CA GLN A 569 -10.10 -21.09 27.17
C GLN A 569 -9.97 -22.54 26.70
N GLY A 570 -9.02 -22.77 25.80
CA GLY A 570 -8.58 -24.10 25.42
C GLY A 570 -9.19 -24.53 24.10
N ASP A 571 -8.30 -24.82 23.14
CA ASP A 571 -8.49 -25.81 22.10
C ASP A 571 -9.95 -26.24 21.88
N ARG A 572 -10.74 -25.39 21.20
CA ARG A 572 -11.56 -25.97 20.13
C ARG A 572 -10.52 -26.61 19.21
N GLU A 573 -10.17 -27.88 19.47
CA GLU A 573 -9.71 -28.75 18.41
C GLU A 573 -10.64 -28.44 17.24
N ALA A 574 -10.07 -28.09 16.09
CA ALA A 574 -10.78 -27.72 14.88
C ALA A 574 -11.58 -28.91 14.32
N GLY A 575 -12.46 -29.50 15.13
CA GLY A 575 -13.01 -30.83 14.92
C GLY A 575 -13.99 -31.39 15.96
N SER A 576 -14.50 -30.66 16.97
CA SER A 576 -15.46 -31.30 17.91
C SER A 576 -16.65 -30.49 18.44
N SER A 577 -16.89 -29.26 17.97
CA SER A 577 -18.28 -28.84 17.79
C SER A 577 -18.54 -28.83 16.29
N GLU A 578 -19.04 -29.93 15.74
CA GLU A 578 -19.88 -29.80 14.55
C GLU A 578 -20.95 -28.77 14.91
N GLY A 579 -20.76 -27.52 14.50
CA GLY A 579 -21.81 -26.54 14.37
C GLY A 579 -22.74 -27.05 13.29
N ARG A 580 -23.45 -28.15 13.58
CA ARG A 580 -24.41 -28.75 12.68
C ARG A 580 -25.41 -27.65 12.42
N ALA A 581 -25.51 -27.24 11.16
CA ALA A 581 -26.53 -26.31 10.74
C ALA A 581 -27.87 -26.76 11.38
N PRO A 582 -28.70 -25.83 11.89
CA PRO A 582 -29.89 -26.15 12.67
C PRO A 582 -30.94 -27.00 11.91
N GLY A 583 -30.66 -27.37 10.66
CA GLY A 583 -31.40 -28.28 9.82
C GLY A 583 -30.59 -28.70 8.59
N ASP A 584 -31.21 -29.53 7.74
CA ASP A 584 -30.69 -29.91 6.43
C ASP A 584 -31.18 -28.93 5.36
N LEU A 585 -30.28 -28.48 4.48
CA LEU A 585 -30.59 -27.61 3.34
C LEU A 585 -30.58 -28.42 2.04
N ARG A 586 -31.69 -28.38 1.29
CA ARG A 586 -31.76 -28.94 -0.05
C ARG A 586 -32.09 -27.86 -1.07
N VAL A 587 -31.17 -27.59 -2.00
CA VAL A 587 -31.46 -26.75 -3.15
C VAL A 587 -32.36 -27.51 -4.12
N VAL A 588 -33.54 -26.95 -4.40
CA VAL A 588 -34.55 -27.52 -5.29
C VAL A 588 -34.26 -27.11 -6.73
N SER A 589 -33.93 -25.84 -6.96
CA SER A 589 -33.52 -25.31 -8.27
C SER A 589 -32.61 -24.10 -8.09
N SER A 590 -31.70 -23.89 -9.04
CA SER A 590 -30.82 -22.73 -9.09
C SER A 590 -30.59 -22.28 -10.53
N SER A 591 -30.77 -20.98 -10.77
CA SER A 591 -30.41 -20.23 -11.97
C SER A 591 -29.62 -18.98 -11.55
N PRO A 592 -29.08 -18.19 -12.50
CA PRO A 592 -28.33 -16.97 -12.17
C PRO A 592 -29.12 -15.91 -11.39
N ASP A 593 -30.45 -15.87 -11.51
CA ASP A 593 -31.35 -14.87 -10.93
C ASP A 593 -32.39 -15.47 -9.98
N HIS A 594 -32.34 -16.78 -9.73
CA HIS A 594 -33.37 -17.51 -8.99
C HIS A 594 -32.80 -18.70 -8.24
N VAL A 595 -33.10 -18.83 -6.94
CA VAL A 595 -32.75 -20.01 -6.15
C VAL A 595 -33.95 -20.44 -5.33
N LYS A 596 -34.31 -21.71 -5.39
CA LYS A 596 -35.29 -22.33 -4.48
C LYS A 596 -34.61 -23.36 -3.61
N ALA A 597 -34.87 -23.31 -2.33
CA ALA A 597 -34.34 -24.27 -1.37
C ALA A 597 -35.40 -24.66 -0.34
N THR A 598 -35.29 -25.88 0.16
CA THR A 598 -36.09 -26.41 1.25
C THR A 598 -35.16 -26.68 2.43
N LEU A 599 -35.44 -26.06 3.57
CA LEU A 599 -34.82 -26.34 4.85
C LEU A 599 -35.69 -27.33 5.64
N SER A 600 -35.08 -28.35 6.24
CA SER A 600 -35.77 -29.37 7.04
C SER A 600 -35.07 -29.59 8.38
N GLY A 601 -35.77 -30.11 9.38
CA GLY A 601 -35.19 -30.34 10.71
C GLY A 601 -35.12 -29.09 11.59
N LEU A 602 -35.82 -28.02 11.20
CA LEU A 602 -35.87 -26.77 11.96
C LEU A 602 -36.67 -26.93 13.26
N THR A 603 -36.36 -26.11 14.26
CA THR A 603 -37.13 -26.03 15.50
C THR A 603 -38.09 -24.83 15.44
N PRO A 604 -39.43 -25.03 15.48
CA PRO A 604 -40.38 -23.94 15.47
C PRO A 604 -40.12 -22.89 16.56
N GLY A 605 -40.24 -21.62 16.20
CA GLY A 605 -40.02 -20.49 17.10
C GLY A 605 -38.54 -20.17 17.40
N ARG A 606 -37.59 -21.00 16.95
CA ARG A 606 -36.16 -20.73 17.11
C ARG A 606 -35.60 -20.03 15.86
N PRO A 607 -35.08 -18.79 15.95
CA PRO A 607 -34.58 -18.06 14.79
C PRO A 607 -33.41 -18.79 14.13
N VAL A 608 -33.39 -18.78 12.79
CA VAL A 608 -32.32 -19.32 11.94
C VAL A 608 -31.94 -18.31 10.88
N TRP A 609 -30.71 -18.41 10.38
CA TRP A 609 -30.25 -17.60 9.25
C TRP A 609 -30.28 -18.40 7.96
N VAL A 610 -30.86 -17.80 6.92
CA VAL A 610 -30.75 -18.27 5.55
C VAL A 610 -29.73 -17.40 4.86
N ILE A 611 -28.66 -18.02 4.34
CA ILE A 611 -27.51 -17.33 3.79
C ILE A 611 -27.34 -17.72 2.33
N LEU A 612 -27.32 -16.71 1.45
CA LEU A 612 -26.90 -16.87 0.07
C LEU A 612 -25.44 -16.42 -0.03
N GLY A 613 -24.54 -17.40 -0.18
CA GLY A 613 -23.09 -17.21 -0.31
C GLY A 613 -22.66 -16.59 -1.65
N GLN A 614 -23.32 -15.50 -2.04
CA GLN A 614 -22.96 -14.63 -3.16
C GLN A 614 -22.77 -13.22 -2.63
N SER A 615 -22.00 -12.40 -3.35
CA SER A 615 -21.78 -10.99 -3.00
C SER A 615 -23.08 -10.26 -2.67
N PHE A 616 -23.04 -9.49 -1.59
CA PHE A 616 -24.18 -8.75 -1.07
C PHE A 616 -24.77 -7.82 -2.13
N SER A 617 -26.09 -7.82 -2.23
CA SER A 617 -26.82 -6.92 -3.12
C SER A 617 -28.25 -6.72 -2.65
N ASP A 618 -28.69 -5.46 -2.59
CA ASP A 618 -30.08 -5.08 -2.35
C ASP A 618 -31.05 -5.58 -3.45
N GLY A 619 -30.53 -6.13 -4.55
CA GLY A 619 -31.33 -6.69 -5.63
C GLY A 619 -31.93 -8.07 -5.31
N TRP A 620 -31.41 -8.79 -4.30
CA TRP A 620 -31.95 -10.07 -3.88
C TRP A 620 -33.15 -9.89 -2.94
N ALA A 621 -34.25 -10.56 -3.26
CA ALA A 621 -35.42 -10.68 -2.40
C ALA A 621 -35.66 -12.14 -2.02
N ALA A 622 -36.10 -12.38 -0.79
CA ALA A 622 -36.37 -13.70 -0.27
C ALA A 622 -37.81 -13.82 0.22
N THR A 623 -38.52 -14.85 -0.23
CA THR A 623 -39.88 -15.16 0.23
C THR A 623 -39.97 -16.60 0.71
N THR A 624 -40.86 -16.88 1.65
CA THR A 624 -41.22 -18.25 2.01
C THR A 624 -41.99 -18.93 0.86
N GLY A 625 -42.09 -20.26 0.89
CA GLY A 625 -42.92 -21.02 -0.06
C GLY A 625 -44.42 -20.64 -0.02
N THR A 626 -44.89 -20.03 1.07
CA THR A 626 -46.25 -19.47 1.22
C THR A 626 -46.38 -18.05 0.66
N GLY A 627 -45.29 -17.43 0.20
CA GLY A 627 -45.24 -16.09 -0.37
C GLY A 627 -45.01 -14.97 0.64
N THR A 628 -44.67 -15.28 1.89
CA THR A 628 -44.35 -14.26 2.91
C THR A 628 -42.98 -13.66 2.61
N ASP A 629 -42.90 -12.33 2.57
CA ASP A 629 -41.65 -11.59 2.39
C ASP A 629 -40.77 -11.70 3.67
N LEU A 630 -39.50 -12.04 3.49
CA LEU A 630 -38.52 -12.14 4.57
C LEU A 630 -37.78 -10.82 4.82
N GLY A 631 -38.10 -9.76 4.05
CA GLY A 631 -37.50 -8.44 4.17
C GLY A 631 -36.22 -8.27 3.36
N ALA A 632 -35.56 -7.14 3.56
CA ALA A 632 -34.32 -6.81 2.87
C ALA A 632 -33.17 -7.74 3.30
N PRO A 633 -32.25 -8.09 2.37
CA PRO A 633 -31.04 -8.83 2.72
C PRO A 633 -30.19 -8.03 3.72
N GLN A 634 -29.53 -8.74 4.63
CA GLN A 634 -28.52 -8.17 5.52
C GLN A 634 -27.13 -8.66 5.14
N LEU A 635 -26.12 -7.80 5.25
CA LEU A 635 -24.72 -8.19 5.05
C LEU A 635 -24.27 -9.10 6.21
N VAL A 636 -23.90 -10.33 5.88
CA VAL A 636 -23.36 -11.31 6.83
C VAL A 636 -22.11 -11.96 6.25
N ASP A 637 -21.27 -12.56 7.11
CA ASP A 637 -20.07 -13.31 6.73
C ASP A 637 -19.07 -12.54 5.86
N GLY A 638 -19.12 -11.20 5.94
CA GLY A 638 -18.23 -10.31 5.23
C GLY A 638 -18.60 -9.99 3.79
N PHE A 639 -19.44 -10.80 3.15
CA PHE A 639 -19.78 -10.63 1.75
C PHE A 639 -21.18 -11.13 1.36
N ALA A 640 -21.85 -11.91 2.21
CA ALA A 640 -23.03 -12.69 1.83
C ALA A 640 -24.34 -11.95 2.09
N ASN A 641 -25.41 -12.41 1.43
CA ASN A 641 -26.78 -11.96 1.70
C ASN A 641 -27.40 -12.88 2.75
N GLY A 642 -27.91 -12.31 3.85
CA GLY A 642 -28.52 -13.07 4.95
C GLY A 642 -29.94 -12.60 5.27
N TRP A 643 -30.80 -13.55 5.62
CA TRP A 643 -32.13 -13.29 6.18
C TRP A 643 -32.32 -14.07 7.48
N MET A 644 -32.71 -13.37 8.54
CA MET A 644 -33.10 -14.01 9.79
C MET A 644 -34.57 -14.42 9.71
N VAL A 645 -34.86 -15.71 9.88
CA VAL A 645 -36.21 -16.26 9.80
C VAL A 645 -36.56 -16.98 11.09
N VAL A 646 -37.77 -16.78 11.59
CA VAL A 646 -38.34 -17.57 12.68
C VAL A 646 -39.29 -18.60 12.06
N PRO A 647 -38.89 -19.88 11.99
CA PRO A 647 -39.71 -20.89 11.34
C PRO A 647 -40.95 -21.20 12.20
N GLU A 648 -42.11 -21.32 11.54
CA GLU A 648 -43.36 -21.73 12.19
C GLU A 648 -43.48 -23.27 12.29
N GLY A 649 -42.74 -24.00 11.46
CA GLY A 649 -42.75 -25.45 11.36
C GLY A 649 -41.33 -26.05 11.28
N THR A 650 -41.25 -27.38 11.15
CA THR A 650 -39.97 -28.10 11.04
C THR A 650 -39.35 -28.06 9.64
N THR A 651 -40.09 -27.54 8.67
CA THR A 651 -39.69 -27.38 7.27
C THR A 651 -40.00 -25.96 6.81
N LEU A 652 -39.10 -25.38 6.03
CA LEU A 652 -39.23 -24.04 5.47
C LEU A 652 -38.76 -24.04 4.02
N ASP A 653 -39.66 -23.73 3.08
CA ASP A 653 -39.29 -23.46 1.70
C ASP A 653 -38.93 -21.98 1.54
N VAL A 654 -37.83 -21.70 0.85
CA VAL A 654 -37.36 -20.34 0.55
C VAL A 654 -37.16 -20.18 -0.96
N ASP A 655 -37.66 -19.08 -1.49
CA ASP A 655 -37.55 -18.65 -2.88
C ASP A 655 -36.80 -17.30 -2.91
N LEU A 656 -35.58 -17.34 -3.43
CA LEU A 656 -34.67 -16.20 -3.58
C LEU A 656 -34.70 -15.73 -5.03
N ARG A 657 -34.94 -14.44 -5.27
CA ARG A 657 -35.00 -13.87 -6.63
C ARG A 657 -34.17 -12.60 -6.74
N PHE A 658 -33.44 -12.46 -7.84
CA PHE A 658 -32.79 -11.21 -8.21
C PHE A 658 -33.77 -10.31 -8.96
N VAL A 659 -34.43 -9.43 -8.22
CA VAL A 659 -35.54 -8.59 -8.71
C VAL A 659 -35.17 -7.71 -9.91
N PRO A 660 -33.96 -7.12 -10.00
CA PRO A 660 -33.59 -6.29 -11.15
C PRO A 660 -33.65 -7.01 -12.51
N GLN A 661 -33.44 -8.33 -12.55
CA GLN A 661 -33.41 -9.11 -13.79
C GLN A 661 -34.70 -8.96 -14.60
N ARG A 662 -35.87 -8.87 -13.94
CA ARG A 662 -37.16 -8.70 -14.61
C ARG A 662 -37.23 -7.45 -15.50
N ARG A 663 -36.56 -6.36 -15.10
CA ARG A 663 -36.53 -5.13 -15.90
C ARG A 663 -35.65 -5.30 -17.14
N VAL A 664 -34.54 -6.01 -16.99
CA VAL A 664 -33.63 -6.35 -18.09
C VAL A 664 -34.35 -7.23 -19.11
N ASP A 665 -35.10 -8.24 -18.66
CA ASP A 665 -35.85 -9.13 -19.56
C ASP A 665 -36.89 -8.37 -20.40
N VAL A 666 -37.61 -7.43 -19.78
CA VAL A 666 -38.57 -6.56 -20.49
C VAL A 666 -37.85 -5.68 -21.51
N ALA A 667 -36.72 -5.07 -21.13
CA ALA A 667 -35.94 -4.24 -22.03
C ALA A 667 -35.39 -5.04 -23.23
N LEU A 668 -34.86 -6.24 -22.99
CA LEU A 668 -34.41 -7.16 -24.04
C LEU A 668 -35.55 -7.53 -24.99
N GLY A 669 -36.75 -7.80 -24.46
CA GLY A 669 -37.94 -8.04 -25.28
C GLY A 669 -38.32 -6.85 -26.16
N LEU A 670 -38.28 -5.63 -25.61
CA LEU A 670 -38.53 -4.39 -26.37
C LEU A 670 -37.45 -4.12 -27.42
N SER A 671 -36.17 -4.39 -27.12
CA SER A 671 -35.07 -4.28 -28.08
C SER A 671 -35.22 -5.27 -29.22
N ALA A 672 -35.56 -6.53 -28.93
CA ALA A 672 -35.84 -7.54 -29.95
C ALA A 672 -37.01 -7.11 -30.85
N LEU A 673 -38.07 -6.55 -30.27
CA LEU A 673 -39.17 -5.96 -31.03
C LEU A 673 -38.70 -4.81 -31.93
N GLY A 674 -37.85 -3.91 -31.41
CA GLY A 674 -37.24 -2.83 -32.19
C GLY A 674 -36.44 -3.33 -33.39
N VAL A 675 -35.61 -4.37 -33.20
CA VAL A 675 -34.86 -5.02 -34.29
C VAL A 675 -35.82 -5.57 -35.35
N VAL A 676 -36.89 -6.25 -34.94
CA VAL A 676 -37.91 -6.75 -35.86
C VAL A 676 -38.55 -5.60 -36.66
N VAL A 677 -38.88 -4.48 -36.00
CA VAL A 677 -39.42 -3.29 -36.68
C VAL A 677 -38.43 -2.72 -37.70
N CYS A 678 -37.15 -2.60 -37.36
CA CYS A 678 -36.11 -2.13 -38.28
C CYS A 678 -35.96 -3.07 -39.49
N ILE A 679 -35.96 -4.39 -39.29
CA ILE A 679 -35.92 -5.37 -40.38
C ILE A 679 -37.14 -5.21 -41.29
N VAL A 680 -38.33 -5.05 -40.70
CA VAL A 680 -39.58 -4.82 -41.46
C VAL A 680 -39.49 -3.54 -42.28
N LEU A 681 -38.96 -2.45 -41.71
CA LEU A 681 -38.77 -1.17 -42.41
C LEU A 681 -37.72 -1.26 -43.52
N ALA A 682 -36.63 -2.01 -43.32
CA ALA A 682 -35.60 -2.21 -44.34
C ALA A 682 -36.11 -3.05 -45.53
N ILE A 683 -36.94 -4.07 -45.26
CA ILE A 683 -37.54 -4.93 -46.31
C ILE A 683 -38.70 -4.21 -47.00
N ARG A 684 -39.47 -3.38 -46.28
CA ARG A 684 -40.50 -2.53 -46.87
C ARG A 684 -39.83 -1.38 -47.63
N LYS A 685 -39.64 -1.57 -48.94
CA LYS A 685 -39.23 -0.48 -49.84
C LYS A 685 -40.12 0.75 -49.60
N PRO A 686 -39.57 1.91 -49.20
CA PRO A 686 -40.33 3.14 -49.22
C PRO A 686 -40.79 3.39 -50.66
N ARG A 687 -42.01 3.93 -50.84
CA ARG A 687 -42.41 4.47 -52.14
C ARG A 687 -41.38 5.54 -52.51
N MET A 688 -40.57 5.28 -53.53
CA MET A 688 -39.62 6.26 -54.05
C MET A 688 -40.40 7.51 -54.44
N VAL A 689 -40.19 8.58 -53.68
CA VAL A 689 -40.31 9.94 -54.20
C VAL A 689 -38.94 10.23 -54.78
N GLU A 690 -38.85 10.45 -56.09
CA GLU A 690 -37.63 10.95 -56.73
C GLU A 690 -37.25 12.27 -56.06
N ALA A 691 -36.22 12.23 -55.22
CA ALA A 691 -35.54 13.41 -54.70
C ALA A 691 -34.17 13.49 -55.38
N GLU A 692 -33.95 14.59 -56.07
CA GLU A 692 -32.77 14.96 -56.83
C GLU A 692 -31.50 14.85 -55.95
N ALA A 693 -30.49 14.15 -56.46
CA ALA A 693 -29.27 13.86 -55.72
C ALA A 693 -28.36 15.10 -55.65
N ASP A 694 -28.52 15.93 -54.61
CA ASP A 694 -27.46 16.84 -54.19
C ASP A 694 -26.29 16.02 -53.60
N GLY A 695 -25.11 16.23 -54.17
CA GLY A 695 -23.92 15.40 -53.98
C GLY A 695 -23.46 15.24 -52.52
N LEU A 696 -22.77 14.12 -52.27
CA LEU A 696 -22.14 13.78 -50.99
C LEU A 696 -21.26 14.95 -50.46
N PRO A 697 -21.27 15.22 -49.14
CA PRO A 697 -20.46 16.28 -48.56
C PRO A 697 -18.96 15.99 -48.70
N GLY A 698 -18.23 16.87 -49.38
CA GLY A 698 -16.77 16.85 -49.52
C GLY A 698 -16.14 18.19 -49.14
N LEU A 699 -14.82 18.20 -48.91
CA LEU A 699 -14.04 19.39 -48.55
C LEU A 699 -14.10 20.41 -49.71
N ARG A 700 -14.91 21.46 -49.58
CA ARG A 700 -15.05 22.51 -50.60
C ARG A 700 -14.12 23.67 -50.30
N LEU A 701 -13.11 23.83 -51.16
CA LEU A 701 -12.15 24.95 -51.08
C LEU A 701 -12.65 26.20 -51.81
N ASP A 702 -13.60 26.03 -52.74
CA ASP A 702 -14.29 27.11 -53.45
C ASP A 702 -15.75 27.16 -52.98
N SER A 703 -16.00 27.95 -51.94
CA SER A 703 -17.35 28.38 -51.57
C SER A 703 -17.70 29.59 -52.44
N GLY A 704 -18.72 29.49 -53.30
CA GLY A 704 -19.14 30.53 -54.26
C GLY A 704 -19.75 31.79 -53.62
N GLY A 705 -19.64 31.96 -52.30
CA GLY A 705 -20.14 33.11 -51.56
C GLY A 705 -19.27 34.36 -51.68
N SER A 706 -19.72 35.46 -51.09
CA SER A 706 -18.96 36.71 -50.97
C SER A 706 -18.45 36.90 -49.54
N PRO A 707 -17.28 37.54 -49.34
CA PRO A 707 -16.76 37.81 -48.00
C PRO A 707 -17.71 38.70 -47.19
N VAL A 708 -17.77 38.45 -45.89
CA VAL A 708 -18.62 39.18 -44.95
C VAL A 708 -17.97 40.50 -44.54
N GLY A 709 -18.77 41.56 -44.36
CA GLY A 709 -18.27 42.86 -43.90
C GLY A 709 -17.64 42.81 -42.49
N VAL A 710 -16.65 43.67 -42.26
CA VAL A 710 -15.82 43.70 -41.04
C VAL A 710 -16.63 43.64 -39.73
N PRO A 711 -17.74 44.38 -39.53
CA PRO A 711 -18.50 44.31 -38.28
C PRO A 711 -19.10 42.93 -38.00
N ALA A 712 -19.60 42.25 -39.03
CA ALA A 712 -20.18 40.92 -38.89
C ALA A 712 -19.09 39.85 -38.74
N ALA A 713 -17.94 40.01 -39.40
CA ALA A 713 -16.79 39.13 -39.19
C ALA A 713 -16.23 39.20 -37.76
N VAL A 714 -16.17 40.40 -37.18
CA VAL A 714 -15.78 40.58 -35.77
C VAL A 714 -16.78 39.89 -34.84
N THR A 715 -18.09 40.04 -35.08
CA THR A 715 -19.12 39.34 -34.28
C THR A 715 -18.98 37.81 -34.37
N ILE A 716 -18.79 37.27 -35.57
CA ILE A 716 -18.58 35.83 -35.77
C ILE A 716 -17.30 35.35 -35.07
N GLY A 717 -16.22 36.14 -35.17
CA GLY A 717 -14.97 35.87 -34.47
C GLY A 717 -15.12 35.86 -32.96
N VAL A 718 -15.84 36.84 -32.39
CA VAL A 718 -16.11 36.93 -30.94
C VAL A 718 -16.98 35.77 -30.47
N ILE A 719 -18.04 35.43 -31.19
CA ILE A 719 -18.91 34.30 -30.83
C ILE A 719 -18.12 32.99 -30.90
N SER A 720 -17.31 32.79 -31.94
CA SER A 720 -16.47 31.61 -32.09
C SER A 720 -15.41 31.53 -30.98
N ALA A 721 -14.81 32.67 -30.61
CA ALA A 721 -13.87 32.74 -29.49
C ALA A 721 -14.53 32.36 -28.17
N LEU A 722 -15.72 32.91 -27.86
CA LEU A 722 -16.46 32.60 -26.64
C LEU A 722 -16.88 31.13 -26.59
N ALA A 723 -17.34 30.57 -27.71
CA ALA A 723 -17.71 29.16 -27.82
C ALA A 723 -16.49 28.24 -27.58
N VAL A 724 -15.32 28.59 -28.11
CA VAL A 724 -14.09 27.83 -27.89
C VAL A 724 -13.57 28.01 -26.46
N CYS A 725 -13.65 29.21 -25.88
CA CYS A 725 -13.27 29.48 -24.49
C CYS A 725 -14.08 28.66 -23.47
N ALA A 726 -15.27 28.15 -23.85
CA ALA A 726 -16.05 27.28 -22.98
C ALA A 726 -15.41 25.90 -22.77
N VAL A 727 -14.50 25.48 -23.66
CA VAL A 727 -13.89 24.14 -23.65
C VAL A 727 -12.36 24.15 -23.80
N ALA A 728 -11.75 25.33 -23.94
CA ALA A 728 -10.30 25.50 -24.09
C ALA A 728 -9.81 26.81 -23.44
N PRO A 729 -8.50 26.92 -23.14
CA PRO A 729 -7.93 28.13 -22.55
C PRO A 729 -8.20 29.40 -23.39
N PRO A 730 -8.31 30.59 -22.77
CA PRO A 730 -8.66 31.83 -23.46
C PRO A 730 -7.76 32.18 -24.66
N ALA A 731 -6.47 31.83 -24.59
CA ALA A 731 -5.53 32.04 -25.69
C ALA A 731 -5.92 31.25 -26.96
N VAL A 732 -6.40 30.01 -26.80
CA VAL A 732 -6.88 29.17 -27.91
C VAL A 732 -8.18 29.73 -28.47
N GLY A 733 -9.11 30.17 -27.61
CA GLY A 733 -10.35 30.80 -28.04
C GLY A 733 -10.12 32.08 -28.83
N VAL A 734 -9.23 32.96 -28.38
CA VAL A 734 -8.86 34.18 -29.12
C VAL A 734 -8.24 33.83 -30.47
N ALA A 735 -7.31 32.87 -30.54
CA ALA A 735 -6.69 32.44 -31.79
C ALA A 735 -7.73 31.87 -32.78
N MET A 736 -8.67 31.04 -32.30
CA MET A 736 -9.74 30.47 -33.11
C MET A 736 -10.76 31.53 -33.56
N GLY A 737 -11.06 32.53 -32.72
CA GLY A 737 -11.89 33.67 -33.10
C GLY A 737 -11.27 34.54 -34.18
N ILE A 738 -9.96 34.79 -34.09
CA ILE A 738 -9.19 35.47 -35.15
C ILE A 738 -9.24 34.66 -36.45
N ALA A 739 -9.04 33.34 -36.36
CA ALA A 739 -9.12 32.45 -37.51
C ALA A 739 -10.52 32.47 -38.15
N ALA A 740 -11.59 32.42 -37.34
CA ALA A 740 -12.97 32.51 -37.82
C ALA A 740 -13.27 33.84 -38.52
N ALA A 741 -12.88 34.97 -37.91
CA ALA A 741 -13.04 36.31 -38.49
C ALA A 741 -12.26 36.45 -39.81
N PHE A 742 -11.02 35.94 -39.84
CA PHE A 742 -10.22 35.92 -41.06
C PHE A 742 -10.84 35.02 -42.15
N GLY A 743 -11.40 33.88 -41.74
CA GLY A 743 -12.08 32.88 -42.56
C GLY A 743 -13.30 33.42 -43.30
N VAL A 744 -14.05 34.34 -42.69
CA VAL A 744 -15.24 34.96 -43.31
C VAL A 744 -14.93 36.25 -44.07
N CYS A 745 -13.78 36.90 -43.78
CA CYS A 745 -13.39 38.18 -44.41
C CYS A 745 -12.75 38.03 -45.80
N SER A 746 -12.24 36.85 -46.17
CA SER A 746 -11.56 36.67 -47.46
C SER A 746 -11.56 35.22 -47.93
N GLN A 747 -11.51 35.02 -49.25
CA GLN A 747 -11.37 33.68 -49.84
C GLN A 747 -10.08 32.98 -49.39
N ARG A 748 -8.98 33.74 -49.29
CA ARG A 748 -7.70 33.21 -48.78
C ARG A 748 -7.82 32.77 -47.32
N GLY A 749 -8.59 33.50 -46.52
CA GLY A 749 -8.90 33.14 -45.15
C GLY A 749 -9.73 31.88 -45.05
N ARG A 750 -10.78 31.74 -45.88
CA ARG A 750 -11.60 30.52 -45.97
C ARG A 750 -10.75 29.29 -46.25
N THR A 751 -9.85 29.37 -47.23
CA THR A 751 -8.91 28.31 -47.56
C THR A 751 -7.95 28.02 -46.40
N ALA A 752 -7.41 29.05 -45.75
CA ALA A 752 -6.51 28.88 -44.62
C ALA A 752 -7.18 28.19 -43.42
N VAL A 753 -8.43 28.55 -43.10
CA VAL A 753 -9.21 27.90 -42.04
C VAL A 753 -9.55 26.45 -42.38
N ALA A 754 -9.86 26.14 -43.64
CA ALA A 754 -10.12 24.76 -44.08
C ALA A 754 -8.92 23.82 -43.85
N PHE A 755 -7.69 24.32 -44.03
CA PHE A 755 -6.46 23.55 -43.81
C PHE A 755 -5.95 23.62 -42.36
N LEU A 756 -6.49 24.51 -41.53
CA LEU A 756 -6.03 24.72 -40.16
C LEU A 756 -6.14 23.44 -39.29
N PRO A 757 -7.23 22.64 -39.35
CA PRO A 757 -7.29 21.37 -38.63
C PRO A 757 -6.17 20.41 -39.02
N ALA A 758 -5.99 20.17 -40.32
CA ALA A 758 -4.97 19.26 -40.83
C ALA A 758 -3.55 19.75 -40.47
N GLY A 759 -3.31 21.06 -40.53
CA GLY A 759 -2.05 21.68 -40.13
C GLY A 759 -1.74 21.46 -38.65
N LEU A 760 -2.69 21.75 -37.76
CA LEU A 760 -2.51 21.58 -36.31
C LEU A 760 -2.32 20.12 -35.91
N ILE A 761 -3.08 19.20 -36.51
CA ILE A 761 -2.91 17.76 -36.29
C ILE A 761 -1.55 17.27 -36.82
N SER A 762 -1.10 17.76 -37.98
CA SER A 762 0.22 17.42 -38.53
C SER A 762 1.36 17.93 -37.65
N VAL A 763 1.25 19.15 -37.11
CA VAL A 763 2.22 19.70 -36.14
C VAL A 763 2.23 18.86 -34.86
N THR A 764 1.06 18.46 -34.37
CA THR A 764 0.94 17.58 -33.20
C THR A 764 1.63 16.23 -33.45
N ALA A 765 1.37 15.61 -34.60
CA ALA A 765 1.98 14.33 -34.98
C ALA A 765 3.51 14.46 -35.17
N ALA A 766 3.98 15.54 -35.80
CA ALA A 766 5.40 15.80 -35.98
C ALA A 766 6.10 16.06 -34.63
N TYR A 767 5.48 16.83 -33.73
CA TYR A 767 6.01 17.08 -32.39
C TYR A 767 6.05 15.78 -31.57
N GLY A 768 4.97 15.00 -31.58
CA GLY A 768 4.93 13.68 -30.92
C GLY A 768 5.98 12.72 -31.47
N THR A 769 6.16 12.67 -32.80
CA THR A 769 7.20 11.86 -33.43
C THR A 769 8.60 12.33 -33.05
N ALA A 770 8.84 13.65 -32.99
CA ALA A 770 10.11 14.20 -32.54
C ALA A 770 10.40 13.85 -31.08
N LEU A 771 9.38 13.87 -30.20
CA LEU A 771 9.51 13.41 -28.82
C LEU A 771 9.86 11.92 -28.76
N LEU A 772 9.15 11.07 -29.53
CA LEU A 772 9.39 9.63 -29.60
C LEU A 772 10.81 9.30 -30.09
N ILE A 773 11.28 9.95 -31.15
CA ILE A 773 12.63 9.71 -31.71
C ILE A 773 13.72 10.20 -30.75
N ARG A 774 13.57 11.43 -30.23
CA ARG A 774 14.61 12.06 -29.42
C ARG A 774 14.76 11.42 -28.04
N TYR A 775 13.64 11.00 -27.44
CA TYR A 775 13.62 10.51 -26.06
C TYR A 775 13.31 9.02 -25.94
N GLN A 776 13.12 8.32 -27.06
CA GLN A 776 12.85 6.87 -27.10
C GLN A 776 11.74 6.47 -26.13
N ILE A 777 10.62 7.21 -26.18
CA ILE A 777 9.52 7.06 -25.22
C ILE A 777 8.91 5.66 -25.37
N ALA A 778 9.20 4.79 -24.41
CA ALA A 778 8.68 3.43 -24.38
C ALA A 778 7.16 3.43 -24.15
N PRO A 779 6.42 2.48 -24.77
CA PRO A 779 5.02 2.26 -24.43
C PRO A 779 4.91 1.76 -22.98
N GLY A 780 4.17 2.49 -22.14
CA GLY A 780 4.01 2.22 -20.70
C GLY A 780 2.95 3.12 -20.08
N VAL A 781 2.72 2.99 -18.77
CA VAL A 781 1.66 3.75 -18.04
C VAL A 781 1.89 5.26 -18.14
N ASP A 782 3.14 5.71 -18.09
CA ASP A 782 3.51 7.14 -18.17
C ASP A 782 3.49 7.71 -19.60
N TRP A 783 3.28 6.87 -20.62
CA TRP A 783 3.27 7.32 -22.03
C TRP A 783 2.24 8.42 -22.27
N VAL A 784 1.08 8.33 -21.61
CA VAL A 784 0.01 9.35 -21.71
C VAL A 784 0.43 10.66 -21.06
N LEU A 785 1.09 10.61 -19.89
CA LEU A 785 1.57 11.79 -19.17
C LEU A 785 2.66 12.53 -19.96
N GLU A 786 3.57 11.80 -20.58
CA GLU A 786 4.63 12.39 -21.40
C GLU A 786 4.12 13.04 -22.68
N MET A 787 3.01 12.52 -23.22
CA MET A 787 2.33 13.05 -24.39
C MET A 787 1.31 14.15 -24.06
N GLU A 788 1.08 14.48 -22.78
CA GLU A 788 0.13 15.51 -22.36
C GLU A 788 0.45 16.87 -22.99
N ARG A 789 1.74 17.16 -23.22
CA ARG A 789 2.19 18.38 -23.91
C ARG A 789 1.62 18.52 -25.34
N LEU A 790 1.18 17.41 -25.95
CA LEU A 790 0.52 17.39 -27.26
C LEU A 790 -0.95 17.80 -27.19
N HIS A 791 -1.59 17.65 -26.01
CA HIS A 791 -3.03 17.82 -25.83
C HIS A 791 -3.55 19.19 -26.31
N PRO A 792 -2.93 20.34 -25.95
CA PRO A 792 -3.42 21.64 -26.41
C PRO A 792 -3.43 21.79 -27.94
N TYR A 793 -2.44 21.21 -28.63
CA TYR A 793 -2.30 21.27 -30.09
C TYR A 793 -3.32 20.36 -30.79
N ALA A 794 -3.51 19.15 -30.26
CA ALA A 794 -4.52 18.21 -30.74
C ALA A 794 -5.93 18.79 -30.58
N LEU A 795 -6.24 19.34 -29.39
CA LEU A 795 -7.52 19.97 -29.08
C LEU A 795 -7.78 21.17 -29.98
N ALA A 796 -6.78 22.04 -30.19
CA ALA A 796 -6.90 23.17 -31.12
C ALA A 796 -7.21 22.70 -32.57
N GLY A 797 -6.62 21.58 -33.01
CA GLY A 797 -6.92 20.99 -34.32
C GLY A 797 -8.36 20.51 -34.45
N VAL A 798 -8.91 19.87 -33.41
CA VAL A 798 -10.32 19.44 -33.37
C VAL A 798 -11.26 20.63 -33.33
N LEU A 799 -10.96 21.65 -32.51
CA LEU A 799 -11.78 22.86 -32.41
C LEU A 799 -11.78 23.67 -33.71
N ALA A 800 -10.67 23.67 -34.44
CA ALA A 800 -10.58 24.28 -35.76
C ALA A 800 -11.56 23.65 -36.77
N LEU A 801 -11.93 22.37 -36.63
CA LEU A 801 -12.98 21.76 -37.48
C LEU A 801 -14.35 22.39 -37.21
N GLY A 802 -14.69 22.61 -35.93
CA GLY A 802 -15.93 23.29 -35.57
C GLY A 802 -15.98 24.72 -36.10
N VAL A 803 -14.85 25.43 -36.02
CA VAL A 803 -14.70 26.77 -36.61
C VAL A 803 -14.86 26.72 -38.13
N ASP A 804 -14.27 25.75 -38.82
CA ASP A 804 -14.41 25.59 -40.26
C ASP A 804 -15.88 25.37 -40.66
N VAL A 805 -16.63 24.56 -39.91
CA VAL A 805 -18.07 24.35 -40.15
C VAL A 805 -18.87 25.65 -39.98
N VAL A 806 -18.56 26.45 -38.96
CA VAL A 806 -19.21 27.76 -38.75
C VAL A 806 -18.89 28.71 -39.90
N VAL A 807 -17.62 28.79 -40.30
CA VAL A 807 -17.19 29.59 -41.44
C VAL A 807 -17.91 29.11 -42.71
N ASP A 808 -17.91 27.82 -43.02
CA ASP A 808 -18.60 27.24 -44.18
C ASP A 808 -20.10 27.56 -44.20
N ALA A 809 -20.78 27.44 -43.05
CA ALA A 809 -22.19 27.77 -42.93
C ALA A 809 -22.49 29.25 -43.21
N VAL A 810 -21.59 30.15 -42.81
CA VAL A 810 -21.69 31.59 -43.10
C VAL A 810 -21.55 31.85 -44.60
N TRP A 811 -20.58 31.21 -45.26
CA TRP A 811 -20.39 31.34 -46.71
C TRP A 811 -21.58 30.77 -47.50
N ARG A 812 -22.21 29.67 -47.06
CA ARG A 812 -23.42 29.10 -47.68
C ARG A 812 -24.66 29.99 -47.57
N ARG A 813 -24.81 30.75 -46.49
CA ARG A 813 -25.94 31.68 -46.32
C ARG A 813 -25.88 32.88 -47.29
N GLY A 814 -24.74 33.15 -47.90
CA GLY A 814 -24.58 34.20 -48.92
C GLY A 814 -25.08 33.83 -50.32
N GLU A 815 -25.38 32.55 -50.59
CA GLU A 815 -25.82 32.08 -51.92
C GLU A 815 -27.34 32.23 -52.16
N ILE A 816 -28.13 32.61 -51.15
CA ILE A 816 -29.59 32.76 -51.28
C ILE A 816 -29.94 34.24 -51.53
N VAL A 817 -29.90 34.68 -52.79
CA VAL A 817 -30.59 35.90 -53.26
C VAL A 817 -31.74 35.48 -54.18
N PRO A 818 -33.02 35.75 -53.86
CA PRO A 818 -34.11 35.48 -54.78
C PRO A 818 -34.12 36.50 -55.94
N GLU A 819 -34.22 35.99 -57.16
CA GLU A 819 -34.34 36.74 -58.42
C GLU A 819 -35.58 37.66 -58.39
N PRO A 820 -35.51 38.94 -58.86
CA PRO A 820 -36.63 39.86 -58.77
C PRO A 820 -37.71 39.53 -59.82
N ALA A 821 -38.87 39.08 -59.37
CA ALA A 821 -40.06 38.91 -60.20
C ALA A 821 -40.59 40.28 -60.71
N SER A 822 -40.64 40.41 -62.03
CA SER A 822 -41.26 41.48 -62.80
C SER A 822 -42.74 41.73 -62.44
N ARG A 823 -43.17 43.00 -62.51
CA ARG A 823 -44.57 43.47 -62.32
C ARG A 823 -45.02 44.23 -63.60
N PRO A 824 -46.32 44.50 -63.79
CA PRO A 824 -47.36 43.70 -64.45
C PRO A 824 -47.83 44.35 -65.79
N PRO A 825 -49.00 44.00 -66.34
CA PRO A 825 -50.02 45.05 -66.42
C PRO A 825 -51.44 44.60 -66.04
N MET A 826 -52.19 45.52 -65.44
CA MET A 826 -53.65 45.44 -65.32
C MET A 826 -54.29 45.72 -66.69
N GLU A 827 -55.38 45.00 -66.97
CA GLU A 827 -56.44 45.45 -67.88
C GLU A 827 -57.14 46.70 -67.31
N GLU A 828 -57.44 47.67 -68.16
CA GLU A 828 -58.82 48.09 -68.44
C GLU A 828 -58.82 49.05 -69.65
N THR A 829 -59.46 48.59 -70.74
CA THR A 829 -59.73 49.24 -72.05
C THR A 829 -58.58 49.60 -72.99
#